data_AF-A0A955QR15-F1
#
_entry.id   AF-A0A955QR15-F1
#
_cell.length_a   1.000
_cell.length_b   1.000
_cell.length_c   1.000
_cell.angle_alpha   90.00
_cell.angle_beta   90.00
_cell.angle_gamma   90.00
#
_symmetry.space_group_name_H-M   'P 1'
#
loop_
_entity.id
_entity.type
_entity.pdbx_description
1 polymer ?
#
loop_
_entity_poly.entity_id
_entity_poly.type
_entity_poly.pdbx_seq_one_letter_code
_entity_poly.pdbx_strand_id
1 'polypeptide(L)'
;MDTKELVNKNLVKKWTIGGLIWLTIFPLVGALVSIKFHHPDFLSDDPWFTFGRLRPVHVNGVIFGAFSTPFIALAYYMVPHLCGRPLYRAEWGTGLLWLWNIFLLIGSLSLLLGYNLGLEAAEFEWPMNILRFLVLGGLTIQILGTIFKRREPRVYVSLWYLSAALIWTLFNLILGNAILPYSDISGTNSAAMHGLYIHYIVGLWLTPAGLAVIYYFLPLSVREPLFSHKLSLLGFWSLAFFYPFVGTHHYLFSPIPYWTQTISIVMSMMLIIPVWTVSVNFFGTAKGKWGEFLGGNHSDHYAAKFLMLGAVYYLLGCFQGSVEALRRMQELTHFNDFVIAHSHLTVFGSMIMWIVGGLYYVWPRITGRHLWSAKLASWHLWLTVVGFTVMALGLTAQGFIQGTMLENGVNFVSSLEAMRSWWMTRTLGGIAMDVGLALMVLNFYLTAKRGLSEKETKISSPKECLSLPLAKTKRPHWSEAPSTIILIGCMGFFFLAVFSQGIAPLVMAETRTIQVEEAVTNSMIEVKGYSQEELRGRQVYIREGCWYCHSQYIRPVTGEAERWGPVSQVGEYAYDQPHLFSTRRIGPDLTRIGRKYGDDWHIAHHWNPRAIVPMSIMPRFPWLFEQKKGADPVLNQDGQFLISYLQRLGTSIGDWREGFVSTRLTRMGPEIINPRQATIFLEKGQRIYQKYCEGCHGVHGNGKGPAAVFLDPKPRDFTMGIFKFHSTPGQNSLPTDADLFATISHGLWGTAMPPWYSLPEYERIAVIQYIKTFSERWKKEVVQASIPPSLEPRITISSLEKGGELFKIHCVVCHGQQGKGDGPLAGKINDVWGYPIQPANFHLPAGLQGGVKLGHDSRHIFVTIMTGVGGDPMPPFKEQLTKQEIWNVTHYVQSLRIHTQENHLLQAGMNPQKTLEIRKELWANLSQAAEAGEIDQTILNR
;
A
#
# COMPACT_ATOMS: atom_id res chain seq x y z
N MET A 1 -44.45 34.87 19.39
CA MET A 1 -44.35 33.97 18.22
C MET A 1 -44.52 32.56 18.74
N ASP A 2 -45.61 31.92 18.31
CA ASP A 2 -45.97 30.53 18.59
C ASP A 2 -44.79 29.58 18.28
N THR A 3 -44.32 28.84 19.29
CA THR A 3 -43.13 27.98 19.33
C THR A 3 -43.34 26.65 18.60
N LYS A 4 -43.89 26.71 17.37
CA LYS A 4 -43.99 25.53 16.50
C LYS A 4 -42.58 25.09 16.06
N GLU A 5 -42.10 24.03 16.72
CA GLU A 5 -40.87 23.24 16.49
C GLU A 5 -39.69 23.94 15.79
N LEU A 6 -38.66 24.30 16.56
CA LEU A 6 -37.37 24.80 16.03
C LEU A 6 -36.69 23.83 15.05
N VAL A 7 -36.94 22.52 15.20
CA VAL A 7 -36.33 21.46 14.39
C VAL A 7 -37.33 20.91 13.39
N ASN A 8 -36.94 20.85 12.12
CA ASN A 8 -37.70 20.13 11.11
C ASN A 8 -37.50 18.61 11.27
N LYS A 9 -38.38 17.97 12.05
CA LYS A 9 -38.30 16.53 12.34
C LYS A 9 -38.35 15.65 11.10
N ASN A 10 -39.12 16.04 10.07
CA ASN A 10 -39.21 15.27 8.83
C ASN A 10 -37.88 15.26 8.08
N LEU A 11 -37.21 16.41 7.99
CA LEU A 11 -35.88 16.51 7.37
C LEU A 11 -34.85 15.64 8.11
N VAL A 12 -34.80 15.74 9.44
CA VAL A 12 -33.91 14.91 10.27
C VAL A 12 -34.20 13.42 10.06
N LYS A 13 -35.49 13.03 10.00
CA LYS A 13 -35.90 11.64 9.76
C LYS A 13 -35.43 11.13 8.41
N LYS A 14 -35.57 11.90 7.33
CA LYS A 14 -35.11 11.51 5.97
C LYS A 14 -33.60 11.28 5.93
N TRP A 15 -32.82 12.22 6.47
CA TRP A 15 -31.36 12.07 6.57
C TRP A 15 -30.95 10.90 7.46
N THR A 16 -31.67 10.66 8.56
CA THR A 16 -31.41 9.51 9.43
C THR A 16 -31.65 8.20 8.69
N ILE A 17 -32.74 8.07 7.94
CA ILE A 17 -33.02 6.86 7.14
C ILE A 17 -31.92 6.63 6.10
N GLY A 18 -31.52 7.67 5.35
CA GLY A 18 -30.39 7.58 4.43
C GLY A 18 -29.09 7.16 5.14
N GLY A 19 -28.83 7.73 6.32
CA GLY A 19 -27.69 7.37 7.15
C GLY A 19 -27.71 5.92 7.61
N LEU A 20 -28.86 5.38 8.04
CA LEU A 20 -29.00 3.98 8.46
C LEU A 20 -28.73 3.00 7.30
N ILE A 21 -29.12 3.35 6.07
CA ILE A 21 -28.85 2.55 4.87
C ILE A 21 -27.33 2.44 4.65
N TRP A 22 -26.64 3.58 4.59
CA TRP A 22 -25.19 3.60 4.33
C TRP A 22 -24.36 3.07 5.50
N LEU A 23 -24.81 3.29 6.74
CA LEU A 23 -24.22 2.72 7.95
C LEU A 23 -24.36 1.20 8.02
N THR A 24 -25.22 0.59 7.18
CA THR A 24 -25.31 -0.87 7.04
C THR A 24 -24.49 -1.38 5.85
N ILE A 25 -24.58 -0.72 4.69
CA ILE A 25 -23.96 -1.20 3.44
C ILE A 25 -22.43 -1.17 3.49
N PHE A 26 -21.81 -0.05 3.89
CA PHE A 26 -20.36 0.11 3.75
C PHE A 26 -19.52 -0.68 4.76
N PRO A 27 -19.98 -0.91 6.00
CA PRO A 27 -19.35 -1.90 6.88
C PRO A 27 -19.38 -3.32 6.32
N LEU A 28 -20.49 -3.75 5.69
CA LEU A 28 -20.57 -5.06 5.01
C LEU A 28 -19.56 -5.18 3.86
N VAL A 29 -19.32 -4.11 3.08
CA VAL A 29 -18.23 -4.10 2.10
C VAL A 29 -16.87 -4.31 2.78
N GLY A 30 -16.67 -3.75 3.97
CA GLY A 30 -15.48 -3.99 4.80
C GLY A 30 -15.34 -5.46 5.21
N ALA A 31 -16.43 -6.13 5.58
CA ALA A 31 -16.42 -7.57 5.86
C ALA A 31 -16.06 -8.39 4.61
N LEU A 32 -16.60 -8.05 3.43
CA LEU A 32 -16.22 -8.68 2.15
C LEU A 32 -14.74 -8.50 1.84
N VAL A 33 -14.22 -7.28 2.00
CA VAL A 33 -12.80 -6.97 1.86
C VAL A 33 -11.97 -7.79 2.84
N SER A 34 -12.44 -7.99 4.08
CA SER A 34 -11.73 -8.79 5.08
C SER A 34 -11.62 -10.27 4.70
N ILE A 35 -12.66 -10.85 4.09
CA ILE A 35 -12.69 -12.25 3.65
C ILE A 35 -11.59 -12.53 2.61
N LYS A 36 -11.28 -11.56 1.74
CA LYS A 36 -10.27 -11.70 0.68
C LYS A 36 -8.87 -12.05 1.20
N PHE A 37 -8.56 -11.73 2.45
CA PHE A 37 -7.24 -12.01 3.02
C PHE A 37 -7.01 -13.49 3.34
N HIS A 38 -8.07 -14.25 3.62
CA HIS A 38 -7.97 -15.68 3.87
C HIS A 38 -8.59 -16.53 2.73
N HIS A 39 -9.47 -15.92 1.91
CA HIS A 39 -10.02 -16.48 0.68
C HIS A 39 -9.93 -15.49 -0.49
N PRO A 40 -8.74 -15.29 -1.08
CA PRO A 40 -8.50 -14.27 -2.11
C PRO A 40 -9.30 -14.45 -3.41
N ASP A 41 -9.74 -15.66 -3.72
CA ASP A 41 -10.54 -15.96 -4.92
C ASP A 41 -12.04 -15.80 -4.73
N PHE A 42 -12.52 -15.59 -3.50
CA PHE A 42 -13.96 -15.55 -3.21
C PHE A 42 -14.65 -14.44 -4.01
N LEU A 43 -15.35 -14.75 -5.11
CA LEU A 43 -15.93 -13.78 -6.07
C LEU A 43 -14.93 -12.98 -6.92
N SER A 44 -13.66 -13.38 -7.01
CA SER A 44 -12.63 -12.60 -7.73
C SER A 44 -12.52 -12.89 -9.23
N ASP A 45 -13.39 -13.73 -9.79
CA ASP A 45 -13.45 -13.94 -11.25
C ASP A 45 -14.00 -12.71 -12.00
N ASP A 46 -14.77 -11.87 -11.31
CA ASP A 46 -15.25 -10.58 -11.80
C ASP A 46 -14.40 -9.43 -11.21
N PRO A 47 -13.95 -8.47 -12.04
CA PRO A 47 -13.14 -7.34 -11.58
C PRO A 47 -13.77 -6.56 -10.42
N TRP A 48 -15.09 -6.43 -10.38
CA TRP A 48 -15.81 -5.54 -9.47
C TRP A 48 -15.64 -5.95 -8.01
N PHE A 49 -15.51 -7.25 -7.76
CA PHE A 49 -15.42 -7.80 -6.42
C PHE A 49 -13.98 -8.05 -5.97
N THR A 50 -12.97 -7.61 -6.70
CA THR A 50 -11.57 -7.72 -6.25
C THR A 50 -11.30 -6.84 -5.02
N PHE A 51 -10.29 -7.19 -4.24
CA PHE A 51 -9.86 -6.37 -3.11
C PHE A 51 -9.54 -4.92 -3.52
N GLY A 52 -8.82 -4.75 -4.65
CA GLY A 52 -8.38 -3.45 -5.13
C GLY A 52 -9.52 -2.50 -5.48
N ARG A 53 -10.67 -3.01 -5.96
CA ARG A 53 -11.85 -2.19 -6.28
C ARG A 53 -12.82 -2.04 -5.11
N LEU A 54 -12.94 -3.05 -4.24
CA LEU A 54 -13.81 -2.97 -3.05
C LEU A 54 -13.24 -2.09 -1.92
N ARG A 55 -11.92 -2.05 -1.75
CA ARG A 55 -11.27 -1.26 -0.70
C ARG A 55 -11.64 0.24 -0.76
N PRO A 56 -11.51 0.96 -1.89
CA PRO A 56 -11.87 2.37 -1.94
C PRO A 56 -13.37 2.60 -1.74
N VAL A 57 -14.23 1.66 -2.13
CA VAL A 57 -15.67 1.70 -1.85
C VAL A 57 -15.92 1.63 -0.35
N HIS A 58 -15.25 0.72 0.37
CA HIS A 58 -15.33 0.64 1.82
C HIS A 58 -14.82 1.94 2.48
N VAL A 59 -13.63 2.41 2.13
CA VAL A 59 -13.01 3.59 2.76
C VAL A 59 -13.87 4.84 2.54
N ASN A 60 -14.17 5.20 1.29
CA ASN A 60 -14.99 6.38 0.99
C ASN A 60 -16.43 6.22 1.50
N GLY A 61 -16.98 5.01 1.40
CA GLY A 61 -18.31 4.69 1.88
C GLY A 61 -18.44 4.83 3.39
N VAL A 62 -17.43 4.43 4.17
CA VAL A 62 -17.44 4.63 5.62
C VAL A 62 -17.32 6.12 5.97
N ILE A 63 -16.41 6.85 5.32
CA ILE A 63 -16.18 8.28 5.59
C ILE A 63 -17.43 9.11 5.25
N PHE A 64 -17.93 9.02 4.01
CA PHE A 64 -19.01 9.88 3.52
C PHE A 64 -20.39 9.26 3.69
N GLY A 65 -20.52 7.95 3.60
CA GLY A 65 -21.78 7.24 3.80
C GLY A 65 -22.08 7.00 5.28
N ALA A 66 -21.35 6.06 5.88
CA ALA A 66 -21.63 5.53 7.22
C ALA A 66 -21.47 6.57 8.33
N PHE A 67 -20.46 7.45 8.25
CA PHE A 67 -20.28 8.54 9.22
C PHE A 67 -21.03 9.81 8.81
N SER A 68 -20.70 10.39 7.64
CA SER A 68 -21.11 11.76 7.32
C SER A 68 -22.62 11.91 7.12
N THR A 69 -23.30 10.91 6.52
CA THR A 69 -24.75 10.98 6.30
C THR A 69 -25.56 11.06 7.60
N PRO A 70 -25.40 10.12 8.56
CA PRO A 70 -26.09 10.25 9.85
C PRO A 70 -25.55 11.42 10.69
N PHE A 71 -24.29 11.81 10.55
CA PHE A 71 -23.77 13.05 11.17
C PHE A 71 -24.56 14.28 10.71
N ILE A 72 -24.83 14.44 9.42
CA ILE A 72 -25.63 15.57 8.89
C ILE A 72 -27.05 15.54 9.47
N ALA A 73 -27.64 14.35 9.65
CA ALA A 73 -28.92 14.20 10.33
C ALA A 73 -28.87 14.75 11.77
N LEU A 74 -27.83 14.39 12.52
CA LEU A 74 -27.59 14.88 13.87
C LEU A 74 -27.30 16.39 13.89
N ALA A 75 -26.58 16.93 12.90
CA ALA A 75 -26.33 18.35 12.73
C ALA A 75 -27.62 19.15 12.55
N TYR A 76 -28.54 18.67 11.71
CA TYR A 76 -29.86 19.27 11.53
C TYR A 76 -30.75 19.19 12.76
N TYR A 77 -30.47 18.27 13.69
CA TYR A 77 -31.10 18.25 15.00
C TYR A 77 -30.44 19.24 15.97
N MET A 78 -29.11 19.22 16.13
CA MET A 78 -28.41 20.01 17.16
C MET A 78 -28.32 21.51 16.84
N VAL A 79 -28.10 21.90 15.59
CA VAL A 79 -27.84 23.30 15.21
C VAL A 79 -29.03 24.21 15.52
N PRO A 80 -30.29 23.86 15.17
CA PRO A 80 -31.43 24.73 15.48
C PRO A 80 -31.64 24.93 16.98
N HIS A 81 -31.41 23.89 17.79
CA HIS A 81 -31.47 23.98 19.25
C HIS A 81 -30.40 24.94 19.79
N LEU A 82 -29.14 24.77 19.38
CA LEU A 82 -28.03 25.58 19.87
C LEU A 82 -28.09 27.04 19.40
N CYS A 83 -28.75 27.32 18.28
CA CYS A 83 -28.88 28.67 17.74
C CYS A 83 -30.20 29.36 18.16
N GLY A 84 -31.13 28.65 18.79
CA GLY A 84 -32.46 29.16 19.15
C GLY A 84 -33.31 29.57 17.95
N ARG A 85 -33.07 28.97 16.77
CA ARG A 85 -33.76 29.33 15.52
C ARG A 85 -33.85 28.15 14.55
N PRO A 86 -34.86 28.13 13.66
CA PRO A 86 -34.90 27.19 12.55
C PRO A 86 -33.67 27.32 11.63
N LEU A 87 -33.33 26.21 10.99
CA LEU A 87 -32.25 26.09 10.03
C LEU A 87 -32.42 27.11 8.89
N TYR A 88 -31.36 27.82 8.55
CA TYR A 88 -31.33 28.74 7.40
C TYR A 88 -31.56 27.96 6.12
N ARG A 89 -32.46 28.42 5.23
CA ARG A 89 -32.77 27.74 3.96
C ARG A 89 -33.03 26.24 4.13
N ALA A 90 -33.89 25.87 5.09
CA ALA A 90 -34.20 24.47 5.40
C ALA A 90 -34.75 23.69 4.19
N GLU A 91 -35.36 24.38 3.23
CA GLU A 91 -35.86 23.84 1.97
C GLU A 91 -34.78 23.10 1.14
N TRP A 92 -33.52 23.53 1.22
CA TRP A 92 -32.41 22.89 0.50
C TRP A 92 -32.10 21.49 1.03
N GLY A 93 -32.40 21.20 2.30
CA GLY A 93 -31.95 19.99 2.97
C GLY A 93 -32.45 18.69 2.32
N THR A 94 -33.61 18.69 1.67
CA THR A 94 -34.10 17.50 0.93
C THR A 94 -33.40 17.35 -0.42
N GLY A 95 -33.14 18.45 -1.14
CA GLY A 95 -32.40 18.41 -2.39
C GLY A 95 -30.95 17.97 -2.18
N LEU A 96 -30.30 18.49 -1.15
CA LEU A 96 -28.95 18.10 -0.73
C LEU A 96 -28.87 16.60 -0.40
N LEU A 97 -29.89 16.02 0.24
CA LEU A 97 -29.94 14.57 0.52
C LEU A 97 -29.95 13.73 -0.75
N TRP A 98 -30.76 14.12 -1.74
CA TRP A 98 -30.83 13.38 -3.01
C TRP A 98 -29.51 13.44 -3.76
N LEU A 99 -28.92 14.64 -3.87
CA LEU A 99 -27.60 14.81 -4.48
C LEU A 99 -26.50 14.03 -3.73
N TRP A 100 -26.56 14.00 -2.40
CA TRP A 100 -25.64 13.22 -1.57
C TRP A 100 -25.76 11.71 -1.82
N ASN A 101 -26.98 11.18 -1.89
CA ASN A 101 -27.20 9.76 -2.17
C ASN A 101 -26.82 9.38 -3.61
N ILE A 102 -27.03 10.27 -4.58
CA ILE A 102 -26.56 10.10 -5.96
C ILE A 102 -25.03 10.04 -5.98
N PHE A 103 -24.36 10.96 -5.28
CA PHE A 103 -22.90 10.95 -5.13
C PHE A 103 -22.40 9.62 -4.53
N LEU A 104 -22.99 9.17 -3.42
CA LEU A 104 -22.56 7.92 -2.77
C LEU A 104 -22.79 6.70 -3.67
N LEU A 105 -23.95 6.62 -4.34
CA LEU A 105 -24.28 5.49 -5.20
C LEU A 105 -23.42 5.47 -6.48
N ILE A 106 -23.45 6.56 -7.26
CA ILE A 106 -22.71 6.65 -8.53
C ILE A 106 -21.21 6.62 -8.28
N GLY A 107 -20.73 7.29 -7.24
CA GLY A 107 -19.32 7.25 -6.85
C GLY A 107 -18.88 5.83 -6.46
N SER A 108 -19.67 5.11 -5.66
CA SER A 108 -19.32 3.72 -5.33
C SER A 108 -19.30 2.83 -6.57
N LEU A 109 -20.27 2.99 -7.47
CA LEU A 109 -20.30 2.28 -8.75
C LEU A 109 -19.10 2.65 -9.64
N SER A 110 -18.68 3.91 -9.69
CA SER A 110 -17.53 4.32 -10.48
C SER A 110 -16.24 3.67 -10.00
N LEU A 111 -16.05 3.58 -8.67
CA LEU A 111 -14.91 2.88 -8.08
C LEU A 111 -14.92 1.37 -8.40
N LEU A 112 -16.08 0.71 -8.37
CA LEU A 112 -16.23 -0.70 -8.77
C LEU A 112 -15.89 -0.93 -10.26
N LEU A 113 -16.25 0.04 -11.11
CA LEU A 113 -15.89 0.03 -12.53
C LEU A 113 -14.38 0.30 -12.77
N GLY A 114 -13.65 0.74 -11.75
CA GLY A 114 -12.21 0.98 -11.80
C GLY A 114 -11.81 2.43 -12.06
N TYR A 115 -12.75 3.38 -12.07
CA TYR A 115 -12.43 4.81 -12.13
C TYR A 115 -11.83 5.26 -10.81
N ASN A 116 -10.52 5.45 -10.77
CA ASN A 116 -9.75 5.70 -9.55
C ASN A 116 -8.58 6.63 -9.84
N LEU A 117 -8.49 7.75 -9.11
CA LEU A 117 -7.41 8.72 -9.24
C LEU A 117 -6.06 8.26 -8.69
N GLY A 118 -6.00 7.16 -7.91
CA GLY A 118 -4.76 6.66 -7.31
C GLY A 118 -4.29 7.42 -6.08
N LEU A 119 -5.17 8.23 -5.47
CA LEU A 119 -4.92 8.97 -4.24
C LEU A 119 -5.84 8.45 -3.14
N GLU A 120 -5.26 7.97 -2.05
CA GLU A 120 -6.01 7.35 -0.96
C GLU A 120 -6.98 8.33 -0.30
N ALA A 121 -8.23 7.90 -0.12
CA ALA A 121 -9.38 8.71 0.32
C ALA A 121 -9.78 9.87 -0.63
N ALA A 122 -9.08 10.03 -1.76
CA ALA A 122 -9.33 11.01 -2.82
C ALA A 122 -9.70 10.34 -4.16
N GLU A 123 -10.10 9.07 -4.15
CA GLU A 123 -10.15 8.21 -5.34
C GLU A 123 -11.17 8.62 -6.40
N PHE A 124 -12.24 9.34 -6.01
CA PHE A 124 -13.31 9.71 -6.94
C PHE A 124 -12.81 10.63 -8.06
N GLU A 125 -13.35 10.44 -9.27
CA GLU A 125 -13.12 11.31 -10.42
C GLU A 125 -13.79 12.68 -10.30
N TRP A 126 -13.41 13.62 -11.18
CA TRP A 126 -13.90 15.01 -11.14
C TRP A 126 -15.43 15.18 -11.04
N PRO A 127 -16.31 14.39 -11.72
CA PRO A 127 -17.75 14.65 -11.64
C PRO A 127 -18.30 14.42 -10.23
N MET A 128 -17.83 13.34 -9.59
CA MET A 128 -18.23 13.00 -8.22
C MET A 128 -17.61 13.94 -7.20
N ASN A 129 -16.40 14.45 -7.47
CA ASN A 129 -15.75 15.47 -6.64
C ASN A 129 -16.51 16.79 -6.66
N ILE A 130 -16.93 17.27 -7.83
CA ILE A 130 -17.75 18.49 -7.95
C ILE A 130 -19.07 18.29 -7.21
N LEU A 131 -19.76 17.16 -7.42
CA LEU A 131 -21.04 16.89 -6.75
C LEU A 131 -20.89 16.88 -5.22
N ARG A 132 -19.88 16.17 -4.69
CA ARG A 132 -19.56 16.15 -3.25
C ARG A 132 -19.26 17.57 -2.73
N PHE A 133 -18.46 18.34 -3.47
CA PHE A 133 -18.11 19.71 -3.09
C PHE A 133 -19.34 20.63 -3.06
N LEU A 134 -20.22 20.55 -4.06
CA LEU A 134 -21.45 21.34 -4.11
C LEU A 134 -22.39 21.01 -2.95
N VAL A 135 -22.54 19.73 -2.60
CA VAL A 135 -23.40 19.33 -1.47
C VAL A 135 -22.82 19.82 -0.15
N LEU A 136 -21.52 19.56 0.11
CA LEU A 136 -20.88 20.04 1.34
C LEU A 136 -20.81 21.56 1.41
N GLY A 137 -20.59 22.24 0.28
CA GLY A 137 -20.63 23.71 0.19
C GLY A 137 -22.01 24.26 0.53
N GLY A 138 -23.07 23.66 -0.02
CA GLY A 138 -24.45 23.97 0.30
C GLY A 138 -24.77 23.76 1.78
N LEU A 139 -24.33 22.63 2.36
CA LEU A 139 -24.47 22.33 3.78
C LEU A 139 -23.73 23.35 4.66
N THR A 140 -22.50 23.71 4.29
CA THR A 140 -21.69 24.71 4.98
C THR A 140 -22.39 26.06 5.00
N ILE A 141 -22.89 26.54 3.86
CA ILE A 141 -23.67 27.79 3.77
C ILE A 141 -24.91 27.72 4.66
N GLN A 142 -25.61 26.58 4.65
CA GLN A 142 -26.82 26.37 5.42
C GLN A 142 -26.57 26.42 6.94
N ILE A 143 -25.58 25.68 7.42
CA ILE A 143 -25.24 25.58 8.84
C ILE A 143 -24.61 26.88 9.33
N LEU A 144 -23.59 27.41 8.65
CA LEU A 144 -22.95 28.67 9.05
C LEU A 144 -23.94 29.84 8.99
N GLY A 145 -24.80 29.90 7.96
CA GLY A 145 -25.85 30.91 7.87
C GLY A 145 -26.83 30.86 9.05
N THR A 146 -27.06 29.67 9.63
CA THR A 146 -27.85 29.49 10.86
C THR A 146 -27.09 30.03 12.07
N ILE A 147 -25.80 29.70 12.20
CA ILE A 147 -24.93 30.12 13.31
C ILE A 147 -24.71 31.64 13.32
N PHE A 148 -24.49 32.27 12.16
CA PHE A 148 -24.32 33.72 12.06
C PHE A 148 -25.61 34.49 12.39
N LYS A 149 -26.77 33.90 12.09
CA LYS A 149 -28.08 34.52 12.37
C LYS A 149 -28.72 34.03 13.67
N ARG A 150 -27.97 33.34 14.54
CA ARG A 150 -28.45 32.79 15.82
C ARG A 150 -29.12 33.84 16.72
N ARG A 151 -30.00 33.38 17.62
CA ARG A 151 -30.58 34.21 18.69
C ARG A 151 -29.71 34.22 19.94
N GLU A 152 -29.04 33.11 20.22
CA GLU A 152 -28.13 33.00 21.36
C GLU A 152 -26.83 33.79 21.16
N PRO A 153 -26.47 34.72 22.05
CA PRO A 153 -25.27 35.56 21.86
C PRO A 153 -23.99 34.74 21.92
N ARG A 154 -23.93 33.73 22.80
CA ARG A 154 -22.77 32.85 22.98
C ARG A 154 -22.83 31.67 22.02
N VAL A 155 -21.68 31.30 21.45
CA VAL A 155 -21.57 30.13 20.57
C VAL A 155 -21.18 28.94 21.44
N TYR A 156 -22.00 27.90 21.46
CA TYR A 156 -21.71 26.67 22.20
C TYR A 156 -20.54 25.90 21.56
N VAL A 157 -19.80 25.14 22.36
CA VAL A 157 -18.58 24.40 21.96
C VAL A 157 -18.80 23.53 20.73
N SER A 158 -19.91 22.78 20.65
CA SER A 158 -20.26 21.97 19.48
C SER A 158 -20.31 22.76 18.18
N LEU A 159 -20.76 24.02 18.23
CA LEU A 159 -20.81 24.88 17.05
C LEU A 159 -19.42 25.34 16.61
N TRP A 160 -18.43 25.44 17.52
CA TRP A 160 -17.03 25.74 17.17
C TRP A 160 -16.44 24.62 16.32
N TYR A 161 -16.48 23.39 16.85
CA TYR A 161 -15.98 22.21 16.15
C TYR A 161 -16.73 21.96 14.84
N LEU A 162 -18.07 22.11 14.82
CA LEU A 162 -18.86 21.95 13.60
C LEU A 162 -18.50 23.00 12.53
N SER A 163 -18.32 24.26 12.92
CA SER A 163 -17.95 25.31 11.97
C SER A 163 -16.57 25.05 11.39
N ALA A 164 -15.60 24.68 12.24
CA ALA A 164 -14.25 24.35 11.80
C ALA A 164 -14.24 23.13 10.87
N ALA A 165 -15.00 22.07 11.22
CA ALA A 165 -15.12 20.86 10.40
C ALA A 165 -15.55 21.17 8.97
N LEU A 166 -16.63 21.94 8.83
CA LEU A 166 -17.22 22.29 7.54
C LEU A 166 -16.26 23.13 6.68
N ILE A 167 -15.57 24.11 7.29
CA ILE A 167 -14.66 25.01 6.58
C ILE A 167 -13.40 24.26 6.13
N TRP A 168 -12.74 23.54 7.04
CA TRP A 168 -11.52 22.80 6.70
C TRP A 168 -11.77 21.71 5.67
N THR A 169 -12.91 21.05 5.73
CA THR A 169 -13.26 20.02 4.74
C THR A 169 -13.38 20.61 3.34
N LEU A 170 -13.97 21.79 3.18
CA LEU A 170 -14.04 22.43 1.86
C LEU A 170 -12.65 22.76 1.29
N PHE A 171 -11.75 23.32 2.11
CA PHE A 171 -10.39 23.57 1.68
C PHE A 171 -9.61 22.28 1.39
N ASN A 172 -9.82 21.26 2.21
CA ASN A 172 -9.17 19.97 2.01
C ASN A 172 -9.63 19.28 0.72
N LEU A 173 -10.93 19.38 0.38
CA LEU A 173 -11.45 18.87 -0.89
C LEU A 173 -10.84 19.59 -2.09
N ILE A 174 -10.56 20.90 -1.99
CA ILE A 174 -9.83 21.61 -3.06
C ILE A 174 -8.40 21.05 -3.18
N LEU A 175 -7.71 20.86 -2.06
CA LEU A 175 -6.35 20.29 -2.06
C LEU A 175 -6.32 18.90 -2.71
N GLY A 176 -7.13 17.95 -2.26
CA GLY A 176 -7.03 16.56 -2.72
C GLY A 176 -7.76 16.24 -4.03
N ASN A 177 -8.76 17.04 -4.42
CA ASN A 177 -9.63 16.70 -5.55
C ASN A 177 -9.59 17.71 -6.69
N ALA A 178 -8.91 18.84 -6.52
CA ALA A 178 -8.67 19.82 -7.59
C ALA A 178 -7.16 20.09 -7.79
N ILE A 179 -6.40 20.30 -6.71
CA ILE A 179 -4.97 20.63 -6.82
C ILE A 179 -4.15 19.37 -7.13
N LEU A 180 -4.19 18.36 -6.24
CA LEU A 180 -3.36 17.16 -6.38
C LEU A 180 -3.53 16.40 -7.71
N PRO A 181 -4.76 16.16 -8.22
CA PRO A 181 -4.91 15.36 -9.44
C PRO A 181 -4.67 16.14 -10.74
N TYR A 182 -4.80 17.47 -10.73
CA TYR A 182 -4.85 18.29 -11.95
C TYR A 182 -3.81 19.41 -12.01
N SER A 183 -2.90 19.51 -11.03
CA SER A 183 -1.75 20.42 -11.05
C SER A 183 -0.46 19.63 -11.25
N ASP A 184 0.59 20.27 -11.77
CA ASP A 184 1.90 19.65 -12.05
C ASP A 184 2.75 19.36 -10.79
N ILE A 185 2.10 18.95 -9.69
CA ILE A 185 2.77 18.54 -8.46
C ILE A 185 3.03 17.03 -8.53
N SER A 186 4.26 16.67 -8.90
CA SER A 186 4.70 15.28 -9.01
C SER A 186 5.55 14.82 -7.81
N GLY A 187 5.76 13.51 -7.74
CA GLY A 187 6.75 12.87 -6.90
C GLY A 187 6.57 13.07 -5.39
N THR A 188 7.70 13.26 -4.69
CA THR A 188 7.72 13.36 -3.21
C THR A 188 6.91 14.55 -2.69
N ASN A 189 6.81 15.63 -3.46
CA ASN A 189 5.98 16.78 -3.12
C ASN A 189 4.48 16.43 -3.21
N SER A 190 4.09 15.66 -4.22
CA SER A 190 2.73 15.11 -4.33
C SER A 190 2.41 14.24 -3.10
N ALA A 191 3.35 13.40 -2.68
CA ALA A 191 3.22 12.55 -1.49
C ALA A 191 3.06 13.37 -0.20
N ALA A 192 3.87 14.42 0.00
CA ALA A 192 3.73 15.29 1.17
C ALA A 192 2.34 15.95 1.23
N MET A 193 1.84 16.44 0.09
CA MET A 193 0.54 17.11 0.00
C MET A 193 -0.62 16.14 0.20
N HIS A 194 -0.50 14.93 -0.34
CA HIS A 194 -1.47 13.87 -0.12
C HIS A 194 -1.48 13.41 1.34
N GLY A 195 -0.32 13.39 2.01
CA GLY A 195 -0.21 13.11 3.45
C GLY A 195 -1.02 14.10 4.29
N LEU A 196 -0.98 15.40 3.95
CA LEU A 196 -1.87 16.39 4.56
C LEU A 196 -3.34 16.06 4.27
N TYR A 197 -3.69 15.79 3.02
CA TYR A 197 -5.07 15.52 2.62
C TYR A 197 -5.70 14.35 3.38
N ILE A 198 -5.04 13.20 3.41
CA ILE A 198 -5.57 11.99 4.04
C ILE A 198 -5.73 12.20 5.55
N HIS A 199 -4.76 12.86 6.18
CA HIS A 199 -4.81 13.15 7.60
C HIS A 199 -5.91 14.17 7.93
N TYR A 200 -6.14 15.15 7.06
CA TYR A 200 -7.19 16.16 7.22
C TYR A 200 -8.60 15.58 7.11
N ILE A 201 -8.81 14.51 6.34
CA ILE A 201 -10.11 13.82 6.34
C ILE A 201 -10.43 13.30 7.75
N VAL A 202 -9.49 12.61 8.41
CA VAL A 202 -9.76 12.08 9.75
C VAL A 202 -9.78 13.19 10.80
N GLY A 203 -8.89 14.15 10.63
CA GLY A 203 -8.56 15.14 11.65
C GLY A 203 -9.27 16.45 11.66
N LEU A 204 -9.59 16.93 10.46
CA LEU A 204 -10.25 18.21 10.25
C LEU A 204 -11.70 18.02 9.80
N TRP A 205 -12.10 16.81 9.36
CA TRP A 205 -13.50 16.45 9.14
C TRP A 205 -14.06 15.54 10.24
N LEU A 206 -13.64 14.27 10.29
CA LEU A 206 -14.27 13.26 11.16
C LEU A 206 -14.15 13.62 12.65
N THR A 207 -12.96 13.99 13.11
CA THR A 207 -12.71 14.27 14.52
C THR A 207 -13.50 15.48 15.03
N PRO A 208 -13.46 16.67 14.40
CA PRO A 208 -14.23 17.82 14.87
C PRO A 208 -15.75 17.61 14.70
N ALA A 209 -16.18 16.93 13.62
CA ALA A 209 -17.58 16.55 13.45
C ALA A 209 -18.06 15.63 14.58
N GLY A 210 -17.29 14.60 14.92
CA GLY A 210 -17.54 13.69 16.03
C GLY A 210 -17.55 14.42 17.37
N LEU A 211 -16.57 15.29 17.63
CA LEU A 211 -16.51 16.11 18.84
C LEU A 211 -17.77 16.99 18.98
N ALA A 212 -18.26 17.60 17.90
CA ALA A 212 -19.49 18.38 17.93
C ALA A 212 -20.69 17.55 18.41
N VAL A 213 -20.79 16.29 17.99
CA VAL A 213 -21.83 15.34 18.40
C VAL A 213 -21.73 15.04 19.89
N ILE A 214 -20.57 14.58 20.39
CA ILE A 214 -20.44 14.20 21.80
C ILE A 214 -20.58 15.40 22.75
N TYR A 215 -20.02 16.57 22.41
CA TYR A 215 -20.18 17.79 23.23
C TYR A 215 -21.65 18.19 23.38
N TYR A 216 -22.51 17.87 22.42
CA TYR A 216 -23.94 18.15 22.49
C TYR A 216 -24.72 17.03 23.19
N PHE A 217 -24.55 15.77 22.76
CA PHE A 217 -25.40 14.67 23.20
C PHE A 217 -25.00 14.06 24.54
N LEU A 218 -23.72 14.12 24.95
CA LEU A 218 -23.30 13.52 26.22
C LEU A 218 -23.95 14.24 27.42
N PRO A 219 -23.82 15.57 27.58
CA PRO A 219 -24.47 16.30 28.68
C PRO A 219 -25.99 16.06 28.75
N LEU A 220 -26.64 15.98 27.57
CA LEU A 220 -28.07 15.72 27.46
C LEU A 220 -28.46 14.29 27.86
N SER A 221 -27.62 13.30 27.52
CA SER A 221 -27.90 11.89 27.78
C SER A 221 -27.68 11.54 29.25
N VAL A 222 -26.68 12.15 29.92
CA VAL A 222 -26.42 11.96 31.35
C VAL A 222 -27.13 12.98 32.25
N ARG A 223 -27.75 14.01 31.65
CA ARG A 223 -28.48 15.10 32.33
C ARG A 223 -27.63 15.91 33.31
N GLU A 224 -26.37 16.12 32.96
CA GLU A 224 -25.42 16.93 33.73
C GLU A 224 -24.85 18.04 32.86
N PRO A 225 -24.45 19.19 33.43
CA PRO A 225 -23.78 20.24 32.68
C PRO A 225 -22.41 19.77 32.17
N LEU A 226 -21.94 20.44 31.12
CA LEU A 226 -20.59 20.24 30.62
C LEU A 226 -19.56 20.59 31.71
N PHE A 227 -18.56 19.73 31.92
CA PHE A 227 -17.65 19.83 33.05
C PHE A 227 -16.82 21.13 33.06
N SER A 228 -16.17 21.47 31.93
CA SER A 228 -15.33 22.67 31.88
C SER A 228 -15.33 23.35 30.51
N HIS A 229 -15.92 24.54 30.47
CA HIS A 229 -15.88 25.40 29.28
C HIS A 229 -14.45 25.90 28.95
N LYS A 230 -13.61 26.14 29.97
CA LYS A 230 -12.21 26.57 29.76
C LYS A 230 -11.39 25.47 29.09
N LEU A 231 -11.57 24.22 29.51
CA LEU A 231 -10.92 23.07 28.87
C LEU A 231 -11.39 22.88 27.43
N SER A 232 -12.68 23.10 27.15
CA SER A 232 -13.19 23.09 25.78
C SER A 232 -12.52 24.11 24.87
N LEU A 233 -12.26 25.32 25.38
CA LEU A 233 -11.56 26.38 24.64
C LEU A 233 -10.11 26.00 24.35
N LEU A 234 -9.39 25.50 25.37
CA LEU A 234 -8.00 25.04 25.22
C LEU A 234 -7.92 23.86 24.23
N GLY A 235 -8.83 22.89 24.35
CA GLY A 235 -8.89 21.75 23.45
C GLY A 235 -9.17 22.13 22.00
N PHE A 236 -10.09 23.07 21.78
CA PHE A 236 -10.42 23.54 20.42
C PHE A 236 -9.22 24.19 19.74
N TRP A 237 -8.57 25.16 20.41
CA TRP A 237 -7.47 25.91 19.81
C TRP A 237 -6.18 25.10 19.69
N SER A 238 -5.90 24.22 20.66
CA SER A 238 -4.75 23.30 20.53
C SER A 238 -4.95 22.30 19.40
N LEU A 239 -6.16 21.77 19.20
CA LEU A 239 -6.47 20.94 18.03
C LEU A 239 -6.30 21.73 16.73
N ALA A 240 -6.88 22.94 16.65
CA ALA A 240 -6.79 23.79 15.46
C ALA A 240 -5.35 24.17 15.10
N PHE A 241 -4.45 24.26 16.09
CA PHE A 241 -3.04 24.57 15.87
C PHE A 241 -2.19 23.34 15.54
N PHE A 242 -2.25 22.28 16.34
CA PHE A 242 -1.34 21.13 16.19
C PHE A 242 -1.73 20.21 15.04
N TYR A 243 -3.02 19.95 14.86
CA TYR A 243 -3.50 18.92 13.93
C TYR A 243 -3.13 19.18 12.46
N PRO A 244 -3.24 20.43 11.94
CA PRO A 244 -2.88 20.71 10.55
C PRO A 244 -1.44 20.28 10.15
N PHE A 245 -0.51 20.21 11.09
CA PHE A 245 0.89 19.91 10.79
C PHE A 245 1.24 18.42 10.85
N VAL A 246 0.27 17.51 10.82
CA VAL A 246 0.53 16.09 11.08
C VAL A 246 0.62 15.24 9.80
N GLY A 247 0.41 15.79 8.61
CA GLY A 247 0.27 14.98 7.39
C GLY A 247 1.44 14.05 7.02
N THR A 248 2.70 14.50 7.14
CA THR A 248 3.86 13.70 6.68
C THR A 248 4.20 12.50 7.56
N HIS A 249 3.55 12.32 8.71
CA HIS A 249 3.73 11.11 9.53
C HIS A 249 3.26 9.82 8.83
N HIS A 250 2.45 9.93 7.76
CA HIS A 250 2.05 8.77 6.96
C HIS A 250 3.19 8.23 6.08
N TYR A 251 4.25 9.00 5.90
CA TYR A 251 5.35 8.71 4.97
C TYR A 251 6.71 8.85 5.65
N LEU A 252 6.82 8.43 6.92
CA LEU A 252 8.12 8.43 7.59
C LEU A 252 9.09 7.48 6.91
N PHE A 253 10.37 7.89 6.88
CA PHE A 253 11.45 7.17 6.20
C PHE A 253 11.27 7.09 4.67
N SER A 254 10.33 7.85 4.11
CA SER A 254 10.27 8.11 2.68
C SER A 254 11.30 9.17 2.27
N PRO A 255 11.50 9.40 0.96
CA PRO A 255 12.40 10.45 0.46
C PRO A 255 11.88 11.89 0.66
N ILE A 256 10.72 12.09 1.32
CA ILE A 256 10.25 13.43 1.71
C ILE A 256 11.27 14.06 2.69
N PRO A 257 11.57 15.38 2.61
CA PRO A 257 12.57 16.01 3.47
C PRO A 257 12.40 15.71 4.97
N TYR A 258 13.49 15.27 5.60
CA TYR A 258 13.48 14.74 6.97
C TYR A 258 12.97 15.75 8.03
N TRP A 259 13.18 17.05 7.80
CA TRP A 259 12.70 18.10 8.71
C TRP A 259 11.16 18.20 8.70
N THR A 260 10.49 18.01 7.55
CA THR A 260 9.02 18.03 7.47
C THR A 260 8.42 16.87 8.25
N GLN A 261 9.02 15.67 8.11
CA GLN A 261 8.66 14.48 8.87
C GLN A 261 8.81 14.75 10.37
N THR A 262 9.90 15.39 10.78
CA THR A 262 10.17 15.69 12.20
C THR A 262 9.17 16.68 12.78
N ILE A 263 8.78 17.74 12.06
CA ILE A 263 7.71 18.65 12.48
C ILE A 263 6.42 17.85 12.70
N SER A 264 6.07 16.97 11.77
CA SER A 264 4.87 16.16 11.87
C SER A 264 4.86 15.22 13.08
N ILE A 265 6.01 14.63 13.44
CA ILE A 265 6.16 13.81 14.65
C ILE A 265 5.94 14.67 15.91
N VAL A 266 6.59 15.83 16.00
CA VAL A 266 6.46 16.72 17.16
C VAL A 266 5.00 17.16 17.32
N MET A 267 4.35 17.56 16.23
CA MET A 267 2.95 18.00 16.25
C MET A 267 2.00 16.85 16.58
N SER A 268 2.28 15.62 16.12
CA SER A 268 1.55 14.40 16.51
C SER A 268 1.63 14.13 18.01
N MET A 269 2.80 14.33 18.61
CA MET A 269 2.97 14.19 20.05
C MET A 269 2.24 15.29 20.82
N MET A 270 2.23 16.52 20.30
CA MET A 270 1.52 17.64 20.94
C MET A 270 0.00 17.52 20.89
N LEU A 271 -0.56 16.68 20.00
CA LEU A 271 -1.99 16.33 20.01
C LEU A 271 -2.43 15.66 21.32
N ILE A 272 -1.51 15.19 22.16
CA ILE A 272 -1.83 14.72 23.51
C ILE A 272 -2.54 15.81 24.34
N ILE A 273 -2.22 17.10 24.12
CA ILE A 273 -2.83 18.24 24.82
C ILE A 273 -4.35 18.29 24.54
N PRO A 274 -4.82 18.47 23.28
CA PRO A 274 -6.26 18.48 23.00
C PRO A 274 -6.93 17.18 23.43
N VAL A 275 -6.29 16.02 23.26
CA VAL A 275 -6.84 14.72 23.65
C VAL A 275 -7.15 14.66 25.14
N TRP A 276 -6.23 15.08 26.02
CA TRP A 276 -6.47 15.12 27.46
C TRP A 276 -7.55 16.12 27.83
N THR A 277 -7.55 17.34 27.25
CA THR A 277 -8.57 18.35 27.58
C THR A 277 -9.98 17.87 27.25
N VAL A 278 -10.15 17.23 26.11
CA VAL A 278 -11.43 16.67 25.63
C VAL A 278 -11.85 15.50 26.51
N SER A 279 -10.92 14.58 26.78
CA SER A 279 -11.20 13.39 27.61
C SER A 279 -11.63 13.80 29.02
N VAL A 280 -10.89 14.68 29.68
CA VAL A 280 -11.25 15.19 31.01
C VAL A 280 -12.64 15.84 31.01
N ASN A 281 -13.02 16.52 29.93
CA ASN A 281 -14.35 17.10 29.81
C ASN A 281 -15.45 16.02 29.80
N PHE A 282 -15.26 14.97 29.00
CA PHE A 282 -16.27 13.91 28.84
C PHE A 282 -16.40 13.05 30.10
N PHE A 283 -15.28 12.54 30.62
CA PHE A 283 -15.26 11.75 31.86
C PHE A 283 -15.70 12.59 33.07
N GLY A 284 -15.35 13.88 33.09
CA GLY A 284 -15.81 14.84 34.10
C GLY A 284 -17.31 15.08 34.05
N THR A 285 -17.92 15.18 32.87
CA THR A 285 -19.38 15.34 32.71
C THR A 285 -20.15 14.09 33.15
N ALA A 286 -19.59 12.90 32.96
CA ALA A 286 -20.20 11.65 33.42
C ALA A 286 -19.93 11.33 34.91
N LYS A 287 -19.16 12.17 35.62
CA LYS A 287 -18.73 11.90 37.00
C LYS A 287 -19.94 11.76 37.93
N GLY A 288 -19.97 10.67 38.70
CA GLY A 288 -21.07 10.36 39.62
C GLY A 288 -22.32 9.77 38.96
N LYS A 289 -22.37 9.66 37.62
CA LYS A 289 -23.54 9.16 36.87
C LYS A 289 -23.38 7.78 36.23
N TRP A 290 -22.20 7.17 36.37
CA TRP A 290 -21.88 5.86 35.81
C TRP A 290 -22.92 4.78 36.14
N GLY A 291 -23.29 4.62 37.40
CA GLY A 291 -24.28 3.62 37.80
C GLY A 291 -25.67 3.84 37.18
N GLU A 292 -26.08 5.11 37.04
CA GLU A 292 -27.40 5.50 36.50
C GLU A 292 -27.55 5.09 35.04
N PHE A 293 -26.62 5.52 34.16
CA PHE A 293 -26.74 5.20 32.75
C PHE A 293 -26.28 3.76 32.42
N LEU A 294 -25.31 3.18 33.14
CA LEU A 294 -24.88 1.79 32.89
C LEU A 294 -25.97 0.77 33.24
N GLY A 295 -26.63 0.94 34.39
CA GLY A 295 -27.73 0.07 34.83
C GLY A 295 -29.07 0.35 34.12
N GLY A 296 -29.20 1.51 33.50
CA GLY A 296 -30.43 1.95 32.87
C GLY A 296 -30.67 1.39 31.45
N ASN A 297 -31.95 1.26 31.08
CA ASN A 297 -32.39 0.63 29.82
C ASN A 297 -33.21 1.54 28.89
N HIS A 298 -33.19 2.85 29.13
CA HIS A 298 -33.84 3.84 28.25
C HIS A 298 -32.92 4.22 27.09
N SER A 299 -33.50 4.82 26.04
CA SER A 299 -32.75 5.31 24.89
C SER A 299 -31.61 6.26 25.26
N ASP A 300 -31.85 7.16 26.22
CA ASP A 300 -30.86 8.13 26.69
C ASP A 300 -29.69 7.44 27.41
N HIS A 301 -29.97 6.34 28.12
CA HIS A 301 -28.95 5.53 28.77
C HIS A 301 -28.10 4.79 27.73
N TYR A 302 -28.70 4.22 26.68
CA TYR A 302 -27.92 3.63 25.57
C TYR A 302 -27.13 4.68 24.80
N ALA A 303 -27.68 5.88 24.59
CA ALA A 303 -26.94 7.00 24.02
C ALA A 303 -25.68 7.31 24.85
N ALA A 304 -25.82 7.45 26.17
CA ALA A 304 -24.68 7.67 27.07
C ALA A 304 -23.68 6.50 27.04
N LYS A 305 -24.14 5.23 27.02
CA LYS A 305 -23.27 4.05 26.91
C LYS A 305 -22.39 4.10 25.66
N PHE A 306 -22.97 4.36 24.49
CA PHE A 306 -22.21 4.46 23.23
C PHE A 306 -21.31 5.70 23.18
N LEU A 307 -21.78 6.85 23.68
CA LEU A 307 -20.96 8.07 23.74
C LEU A 307 -19.73 7.89 24.63
N MET A 308 -19.90 7.29 25.82
CA MET A 308 -18.80 7.03 26.73
C MET A 308 -17.88 5.91 26.25
N LEU A 309 -18.42 4.86 25.62
CA LEU A 309 -17.61 3.84 24.96
C LEU A 309 -16.73 4.46 23.87
N GLY A 310 -17.32 5.32 23.03
CA GLY A 310 -16.56 6.09 22.03
C GLY A 310 -15.51 7.00 22.65
N ALA A 311 -15.78 7.62 23.81
CA ALA A 311 -14.80 8.45 24.52
C ALA A 311 -13.60 7.63 25.05
N VAL A 312 -13.82 6.38 25.48
CA VAL A 312 -12.73 5.46 25.85
C VAL A 312 -11.87 5.12 24.64
N TYR A 313 -12.49 4.72 23.52
CA TYR A 313 -11.76 4.40 22.31
C TYR A 313 -11.10 5.60 21.65
N TYR A 314 -11.68 6.81 21.79
CA TYR A 314 -11.04 8.07 21.41
C TYR A 314 -9.71 8.26 22.13
N LEU A 315 -9.71 8.12 23.47
CA LEU A 315 -8.50 8.26 24.28
C LEU A 315 -7.44 7.24 23.86
N LEU A 316 -7.83 5.97 23.70
CA LEU A 316 -6.91 4.90 23.29
C LEU A 316 -6.36 5.13 21.88
N GLY A 317 -7.23 5.46 20.92
CA GLY A 317 -6.87 5.67 19.52
C GLY A 317 -6.00 6.89 19.30
N CYS A 318 -6.30 8.01 19.96
CA CYS A 318 -5.47 9.20 19.86
C CYS A 318 -4.13 9.02 20.57
N PHE A 319 -4.09 8.33 21.73
CA PHE A 319 -2.84 7.98 22.37
C PHE A 319 -1.98 7.06 21.50
N GLN A 320 -2.58 6.01 20.93
CA GLN A 320 -1.92 5.14 19.95
C GLN A 320 -1.39 5.96 18.77
N GLY A 321 -2.20 6.87 18.19
CA GLY A 321 -1.82 7.71 17.05
C GLY A 321 -0.61 8.62 17.34
N SER A 322 -0.55 9.22 18.53
CA SER A 322 0.62 10.01 18.94
C SER A 322 1.86 9.14 19.09
N VAL A 323 1.74 7.97 19.72
CA VAL A 323 2.88 7.06 19.96
C VAL A 323 3.37 6.42 18.66
N GLU A 324 2.46 6.02 17.77
CA GLU A 324 2.83 5.36 16.51
C GLU A 324 3.55 6.31 15.54
N ALA A 325 3.35 7.63 15.67
CA ALA A 325 4.11 8.62 14.90
C ALA A 325 5.61 8.67 15.27
N LEU A 326 6.03 8.12 16.42
CA LEU A 326 7.44 8.08 16.78
C LEU A 326 8.22 7.19 15.82
N ARG A 327 9.42 7.64 15.40
CA ARG A 327 10.27 6.91 14.43
C ARG A 327 10.47 5.45 14.79
N ARG A 328 10.83 5.16 16.05
CA ARG A 328 11.05 3.78 16.50
C ARG A 328 9.78 2.92 16.44
N MET A 329 8.63 3.50 16.75
CA MET A 329 7.35 2.78 16.62
C MET A 329 7.01 2.54 15.16
N GLN A 330 7.20 3.53 14.29
CA GLN A 330 6.96 3.42 12.86
C GLN A 330 7.91 2.48 12.12
N GLU A 331 9.16 2.31 12.56
CA GLU A 331 10.04 1.27 12.01
C GLU A 331 9.33 -0.09 11.98
N LEU A 332 8.70 -0.45 13.11
CA LEU A 332 7.98 -1.70 13.31
C LEU A 332 6.56 -1.72 12.79
N THR A 333 5.80 -0.64 12.98
CA THR A 333 4.33 -0.62 12.79
C THR A 333 3.89 -0.09 11.43
N HIS A 334 4.76 0.65 10.74
CA HIS A 334 4.42 1.19 9.43
C HIS A 334 4.20 0.04 8.42
N PHE A 335 3.22 0.26 7.55
CA PHE A 335 2.77 -0.65 6.51
C PHE A 335 2.07 -1.94 6.95
N ASN A 336 1.93 -2.23 8.23
CA ASN A 336 1.25 -3.46 8.67
C ASN A 336 -0.11 -3.19 9.33
N ASP A 337 -0.74 -4.24 9.83
CA ASP A 337 -2.09 -4.18 10.42
C ASP A 337 -2.22 -3.32 11.68
N PHE A 338 -1.11 -2.83 12.26
CA PHE A 338 -1.15 -1.85 13.35
C PHE A 338 -1.81 -0.53 12.92
N VAL A 339 -1.49 -0.04 11.71
CA VAL A 339 -2.11 1.16 11.11
C VAL A 339 -3.61 0.95 10.85
N ILE A 340 -4.00 -0.30 10.58
CA ILE A 340 -5.39 -0.66 10.30
C ILE A 340 -6.16 -0.75 11.63
N ALA A 341 -5.52 -1.23 12.70
CA ALA A 341 -6.06 -1.13 14.05
C ALA A 341 -6.29 0.33 14.44
N HIS A 342 -5.32 1.23 14.20
CA HIS A 342 -5.45 2.66 14.50
C HIS A 342 -6.66 3.29 13.81
N SER A 343 -6.78 3.09 12.48
CA SER A 343 -7.89 3.66 11.70
C SER A 343 -9.26 3.14 12.17
N HIS A 344 -9.39 1.86 12.50
CA HIS A 344 -10.64 1.31 13.03
C HIS A 344 -10.93 1.81 14.45
N LEU A 345 -9.91 1.97 15.29
CA LEU A 345 -10.03 2.50 16.66
C LEU A 345 -10.51 3.94 16.70
N THR A 346 -9.99 4.77 15.81
CA THR A 346 -10.41 6.18 15.72
C THR A 346 -11.74 6.33 14.99
N VAL A 347 -11.95 5.69 13.83
CA VAL A 347 -13.16 5.88 13.02
C VAL A 347 -14.34 5.10 13.57
N PHE A 348 -14.25 3.78 13.69
CA PHE A 348 -15.36 2.97 14.19
C PHE A 348 -15.47 3.07 15.71
N GLY A 349 -14.37 2.82 16.42
CA GLY A 349 -14.32 2.80 17.88
C GLY A 349 -14.76 4.11 18.52
N SER A 350 -14.41 5.26 17.94
CA SER A 350 -14.84 6.58 18.44
C SER A 350 -15.94 7.22 17.59
N MET A 351 -15.64 7.60 16.35
CA MET A 351 -16.53 8.49 15.58
C MET A 351 -17.89 7.87 15.29
N ILE A 352 -17.94 6.64 14.79
CA ILE A 352 -19.20 5.93 14.54
C ILE A 352 -19.95 5.65 15.84
N MET A 353 -19.25 5.34 16.95
CA MET A 353 -19.91 5.16 18.25
C MET A 353 -20.61 6.43 18.73
N TRP A 354 -20.04 7.61 18.49
CA TRP A 354 -20.69 8.87 18.82
C TRP A 354 -21.90 9.16 17.94
N ILE A 355 -21.83 8.82 16.65
CA ILE A 355 -22.99 8.88 15.76
C ILE A 355 -24.10 7.95 16.25
N VAL A 356 -23.77 6.69 16.54
CA VAL A 356 -24.71 5.71 17.09
C VAL A 356 -25.36 6.23 18.37
N GLY A 357 -24.57 6.76 19.31
CA GLY A 357 -25.08 7.35 20.55
C GLY A 357 -26.04 8.52 20.29
N GLY A 358 -25.68 9.44 19.39
CA GLY A 358 -26.55 10.53 18.97
C GLY A 358 -27.86 10.04 18.34
N LEU A 359 -27.81 8.99 17.52
CA LEU A 359 -29.00 8.40 16.89
C LEU A 359 -29.93 7.73 17.93
N TYR A 360 -29.40 7.02 18.92
CA TYR A 360 -30.20 6.48 20.03
C TYR A 360 -30.91 7.59 20.81
N TYR A 361 -30.30 8.77 20.93
CA TYR A 361 -30.94 9.93 21.56
C TYR A 361 -32.02 10.57 20.66
N VAL A 362 -31.71 10.77 19.37
CA VAL A 362 -32.56 11.55 18.44
C VAL A 362 -33.76 10.75 17.91
N TRP A 363 -33.57 9.47 17.56
CA TRP A 363 -34.60 8.67 16.88
C TRP A 363 -35.93 8.57 17.65
N PRO A 364 -35.94 8.29 18.97
CA PRO A 364 -37.17 8.32 19.79
C PRO A 364 -37.87 9.69 19.79
N ARG A 365 -37.10 10.78 19.82
CA ARG A 365 -37.62 12.15 19.93
C ARG A 365 -38.23 12.66 18.63
N ILE A 366 -37.67 12.30 17.48
CA ILE A 366 -38.23 12.67 16.17
C ILE A 366 -39.43 11.78 15.79
N THR A 367 -39.47 10.54 16.27
CA THR A 367 -40.60 9.65 16.06
C THR A 367 -41.71 9.82 17.09
N GLY A 368 -41.43 10.51 18.21
CA GLY A 368 -42.36 10.71 19.32
C GLY A 368 -42.69 9.41 20.06
N ARG A 369 -41.78 8.44 20.07
CA ARG A 369 -42.03 7.07 20.56
C ARG A 369 -40.88 6.60 21.44
N HIS A 370 -41.18 5.74 22.41
CA HIS A 370 -40.13 5.05 23.16
C HIS A 370 -39.48 3.97 22.29
N LEU A 371 -38.21 3.68 22.58
CA LEU A 371 -37.44 2.63 21.90
C LEU A 371 -38.16 1.28 22.01
N TRP A 372 -38.27 0.56 20.89
CA TRP A 372 -39.02 -0.70 20.81
C TRP A 372 -38.50 -1.80 21.74
N SER A 373 -37.19 -2.04 21.77
CA SER A 373 -36.60 -3.07 22.62
C SER A 373 -35.25 -2.65 23.21
N ALA A 374 -35.18 -2.62 24.54
CA ALA A 374 -33.92 -2.47 25.27
C ALA A 374 -33.01 -3.68 25.08
N LYS A 375 -33.57 -4.89 24.95
CA LYS A 375 -32.79 -6.12 24.72
C LYS A 375 -32.01 -6.07 23.41
N LEU A 376 -32.62 -5.56 22.33
CA LEU A 376 -31.93 -5.37 21.05
C LEU A 376 -30.81 -4.33 21.15
N ALA A 377 -31.05 -3.21 21.84
CA ALA A 377 -30.02 -2.20 22.08
C ALA A 377 -28.86 -2.73 22.94
N SER A 378 -29.15 -3.60 23.91
CA SER A 378 -28.14 -4.28 24.71
C SER A 378 -27.29 -5.26 23.89
N TRP A 379 -27.92 -6.05 23.02
CA TRP A 379 -27.19 -6.95 22.13
C TRP A 379 -26.34 -6.18 21.12
N HIS A 380 -26.85 -5.08 20.57
CA HIS A 380 -26.05 -4.18 19.75
C HIS A 380 -24.80 -3.72 20.51
N LEU A 381 -24.95 -3.20 21.73
CA LEU A 381 -23.82 -2.75 22.53
C LEU A 381 -22.79 -3.87 22.78
N TRP A 382 -23.23 -5.05 23.21
CA TRP A 382 -22.32 -6.16 23.53
C TRP A 382 -21.63 -6.74 22.30
N LEU A 383 -22.35 -6.92 21.19
CA LEU A 383 -21.75 -7.37 19.93
C LEU A 383 -20.71 -6.36 19.43
N THR A 384 -20.99 -5.06 19.57
CA THR A 384 -20.04 -4.01 19.24
C THR A 384 -18.82 -4.06 20.16
N VAL A 385 -18.98 -4.15 21.48
CA VAL A 385 -17.86 -4.20 22.44
C VAL A 385 -16.99 -5.43 22.19
N VAL A 386 -17.59 -6.63 22.10
CA VAL A 386 -16.84 -7.87 21.93
C VAL A 386 -16.21 -7.93 20.54
N GLY A 387 -16.98 -7.67 19.49
CA GLY A 387 -16.52 -7.71 18.11
C GLY A 387 -15.38 -6.72 17.86
N PHE A 388 -15.55 -5.47 18.33
CA PHE A 388 -14.52 -4.45 18.17
C PHE A 388 -13.27 -4.75 19.00
N THR A 389 -13.41 -5.22 20.23
CA THR A 389 -12.25 -5.60 21.07
C THR A 389 -11.44 -6.73 20.43
N VAL A 390 -12.09 -7.77 19.91
CA VAL A 390 -11.42 -8.87 19.19
C VAL A 390 -10.68 -8.34 17.96
N MET A 391 -11.30 -7.47 17.18
CA MET A 391 -10.68 -6.86 16.01
C MET A 391 -9.48 -5.97 16.39
N ALA A 392 -9.66 -5.03 17.32
CA ALA A 392 -8.65 -4.04 17.68
C ALA A 392 -7.41 -4.72 18.27
N LEU A 393 -7.58 -5.58 19.28
CA LEU A 393 -6.45 -6.30 19.89
C LEU A 393 -5.80 -7.26 18.90
N GLY A 394 -6.59 -7.95 18.08
CA GLY A 394 -6.10 -8.87 17.06
C GLY A 394 -5.18 -8.17 16.06
N LEU A 395 -5.63 -7.04 15.49
CA LEU A 395 -4.85 -6.28 14.51
C LEU A 395 -3.63 -5.59 15.13
N THR A 396 -3.75 -5.05 16.35
CA THR A 396 -2.62 -4.45 17.07
C THR A 396 -1.54 -5.49 17.34
N ALA A 397 -1.89 -6.68 17.86
CA ALA A 397 -0.95 -7.76 18.10
C ALA A 397 -0.33 -8.27 16.79
N GLN A 398 -1.16 -8.46 15.78
CA GLN A 398 -0.75 -8.87 14.44
C GLN A 398 0.31 -7.92 13.84
N GLY A 399 0.09 -6.61 13.95
CA GLY A 399 1.03 -5.60 13.47
C GLY A 399 2.40 -5.68 14.14
N PHE A 400 2.45 -5.84 15.47
CA PHE A 400 3.72 -6.04 16.17
C PHE A 400 4.42 -7.35 15.78
N ILE A 401 3.68 -8.46 15.70
CA ILE A 401 4.25 -9.75 15.31
C ILE A 401 4.88 -9.65 13.92
N GLN A 402 4.14 -9.13 12.93
CA GLN A 402 4.67 -8.96 11.58
C GLN A 402 5.87 -8.02 11.54
N GLY A 403 5.80 -6.87 12.23
CA GLY A 403 6.89 -5.90 12.33
C GLY A 403 8.17 -6.52 12.88
N THR A 404 8.08 -7.25 14.00
CA THR A 404 9.22 -7.94 14.62
C THR A 404 9.77 -9.06 13.73
N MET A 405 8.92 -9.82 13.04
CA MET A 405 9.40 -10.81 12.06
C MET A 405 10.24 -10.17 10.95
N LEU A 406 9.77 -9.04 10.40
CA LEU A 406 10.46 -8.33 9.34
C LEU A 406 11.75 -7.66 9.83
N GLU A 407 11.77 -7.12 11.04
CA GLU A 407 12.99 -6.60 11.68
C GLU A 407 14.05 -7.70 11.87
N ASN A 408 13.63 -8.92 12.21
CA ASN A 408 14.51 -10.08 12.35
C ASN A 408 14.90 -10.76 11.01
N GLY A 409 14.63 -10.11 9.87
CA GLY A 409 15.05 -10.60 8.56
C GLY A 409 14.22 -11.77 7.99
N VAL A 410 13.07 -12.09 8.58
CA VAL A 410 12.19 -13.17 8.04
C VAL A 410 11.73 -12.82 6.63
N ASN A 411 11.65 -13.84 5.76
CA ASN A 411 11.11 -13.72 4.41
C ASN A 411 9.67 -13.17 4.44
N PHE A 412 9.36 -12.23 3.55
CA PHE A 412 8.08 -11.53 3.54
C PHE A 412 6.86 -12.46 3.33
N VAL A 413 6.95 -13.47 2.47
CA VAL A 413 5.83 -14.40 2.24
C VAL A 413 5.56 -15.22 3.50
N SER A 414 6.60 -15.61 4.22
CA SER A 414 6.47 -16.30 5.51
C SER A 414 5.83 -15.42 6.60
N SER A 415 6.07 -14.10 6.57
CA SER A 415 5.36 -13.20 7.49
C SER A 415 3.86 -13.12 7.17
N LEU A 416 3.48 -13.04 5.89
CA LEU A 416 2.06 -13.07 5.48
C LEU A 416 1.36 -14.38 5.85
N GLU A 417 2.03 -15.51 5.66
CA GLU A 417 1.50 -16.82 6.05
C GLU A 417 1.18 -16.86 7.55
N ALA A 418 2.09 -16.38 8.39
CA ALA A 418 1.87 -16.29 9.83
C ALA A 418 0.69 -15.37 10.18
N MET A 419 0.43 -14.33 9.37
CA MET A 419 -0.67 -13.39 9.58
C MET A 419 -2.04 -13.92 9.13
N ARG A 420 -2.09 -14.96 8.29
CA ARG A 420 -3.33 -15.42 7.64
C ARG A 420 -4.43 -15.80 8.61
N SER A 421 -4.09 -16.49 9.70
CA SER A 421 -5.05 -16.86 10.75
C SER A 421 -5.55 -15.66 11.56
N TRP A 422 -4.71 -14.63 11.73
CA TRP A 422 -5.07 -13.42 12.48
C TRP A 422 -6.14 -12.61 11.76
N TRP A 423 -6.11 -12.54 10.42
CA TRP A 423 -7.16 -11.84 9.65
C TRP A 423 -8.56 -12.43 9.85
N MET A 424 -8.67 -13.69 10.30
CA MET A 424 -9.97 -14.26 10.65
C MET A 424 -10.58 -13.59 11.89
N THR A 425 -9.77 -13.14 12.84
CA THR A 425 -10.25 -12.37 14.00
C THR A 425 -10.86 -11.04 13.57
N ARG A 426 -10.26 -10.37 12.58
CA ARG A 426 -10.82 -9.17 11.94
C ARG A 426 -12.16 -9.47 11.27
N THR A 427 -12.26 -10.55 10.48
CA THR A 427 -13.53 -10.92 9.80
C THR A 427 -14.65 -11.21 10.81
N LEU A 428 -14.36 -12.00 11.85
CA LEU A 428 -15.35 -12.35 12.88
C LEU A 428 -15.77 -11.13 13.71
N GLY A 429 -14.81 -10.29 14.12
CA GLY A 429 -15.09 -9.05 14.82
C GLY A 429 -15.95 -8.09 13.98
N GLY A 430 -15.64 -7.96 12.68
CA GLY A 430 -16.39 -7.16 11.72
C GLY A 430 -17.85 -7.61 11.60
N ILE A 431 -18.07 -8.89 11.35
CA ILE A 431 -19.41 -9.46 11.24
C ILE A 431 -20.21 -9.27 12.54
N ALA A 432 -19.59 -9.45 13.72
CA ALA A 432 -20.26 -9.23 14.99
C ALA A 432 -20.76 -7.77 15.12
N MET A 433 -19.92 -6.80 14.74
CA MET A 433 -20.29 -5.38 14.75
C MET A 433 -21.40 -5.08 13.74
N ASP A 434 -21.34 -5.65 12.52
CA ASP A 434 -22.37 -5.48 11.48
C ASP A 434 -23.72 -6.05 11.92
N VAL A 435 -23.73 -7.21 12.57
CA VAL A 435 -24.95 -7.77 13.19
C VAL A 435 -25.46 -6.82 14.27
N GLY A 436 -24.58 -6.27 15.10
CA GLY A 436 -24.95 -5.26 16.09
C GLY A 436 -25.67 -4.04 15.46
N LEU A 437 -25.10 -3.47 14.40
CA LEU A 437 -25.70 -2.36 13.65
C LEU A 437 -27.05 -2.75 13.03
N ALA A 438 -27.16 -3.96 12.47
CA ALA A 438 -28.43 -4.46 11.93
C ALA A 438 -29.52 -4.56 13.02
N LEU A 439 -29.17 -4.98 14.24
CA LEU A 439 -30.09 -4.99 15.37
C LEU A 439 -30.55 -3.58 15.76
N MET A 440 -29.67 -2.58 15.69
CA MET A 440 -30.05 -1.17 15.88
C MET A 440 -31.05 -0.71 14.81
N VAL A 441 -30.76 -0.99 13.53
CA VAL A 441 -31.65 -0.62 12.42
C VAL A 441 -33.02 -1.27 12.57
N LEU A 442 -33.07 -2.56 12.90
CA LEU A 442 -34.30 -3.28 13.18
C LEU A 442 -35.08 -2.65 14.35
N ASN A 443 -34.39 -2.33 15.45
CA ASN A 443 -35.00 -1.70 16.62
C ASN A 443 -35.60 -0.33 16.28
N PHE A 444 -34.89 0.48 15.49
CA PHE A 444 -35.36 1.78 15.03
C PHE A 444 -36.55 1.67 14.05
N TYR A 445 -36.50 0.72 13.13
CA TYR A 445 -37.59 0.43 12.21
C TYR A 445 -38.87 0.04 12.95
N LEU A 446 -38.79 -0.91 13.89
CA LEU A 446 -39.92 -1.34 14.71
C LEU A 446 -40.43 -0.19 15.60
N THR A 447 -39.54 0.63 16.15
CA THR A 447 -39.90 1.86 16.87
C THR A 447 -40.75 2.78 15.99
N ALA A 448 -40.36 3.00 14.72
CA ALA A 448 -41.10 3.88 13.83
C ALA A 448 -42.46 3.30 13.34
N LYS A 449 -42.59 1.97 13.30
CA LYS A 449 -43.82 1.27 12.87
C LYS A 449 -44.89 1.14 13.96
N ARG A 450 -44.51 1.20 15.25
CA ARG A 450 -45.47 1.09 16.37
C ARG A 450 -46.53 2.20 16.30
N GLY A 451 -47.80 1.85 16.56
CA GLY A 451 -48.87 2.84 16.77
C GLY A 451 -48.60 3.68 18.02
N LEU A 452 -48.92 4.98 17.99
CA LEU A 452 -48.76 5.86 19.15
C LEU A 452 -49.72 5.40 20.26
N SER A 453 -49.20 4.99 21.42
CA SER A 453 -50.03 4.69 22.59
C SER A 453 -50.45 5.98 23.30
N GLU A 454 -51.63 6.00 23.94
CA GLU A 454 -52.13 7.13 24.75
C GLU A 454 -51.19 7.52 25.91
N LYS A 455 -50.25 6.66 26.34
CA LYS A 455 -49.21 6.99 27.32
C LYS A 455 -47.96 7.63 26.71
N GLU A 456 -47.78 7.56 25.39
CA GLU A 456 -46.58 8.03 24.68
C GLU A 456 -46.64 9.52 24.28
N THR A 457 -47.77 10.20 24.51
CA THR A 457 -48.01 11.63 24.24
C THR A 457 -47.15 12.59 25.07
N LYS A 458 -46.32 12.08 26.00
CA LYS A 458 -45.43 12.90 26.85
C LYS A 458 -44.01 12.34 26.93
N ILE A 459 -43.34 12.08 25.80
CA ILE A 459 -41.90 12.34 25.79
C ILE A 459 -41.74 13.85 25.72
N SER A 460 -41.81 14.48 26.89
CA SER A 460 -41.57 15.92 27.00
C SER A 460 -40.21 16.21 26.37
N SER A 461 -40.21 17.07 25.34
CA SER A 461 -39.03 17.87 25.05
C SER A 461 -38.48 18.39 26.39
N PRO A 462 -37.15 18.53 26.56
CA PRO A 462 -36.61 19.16 27.74
C PRO A 462 -37.46 20.39 28.05
N LYS A 463 -37.99 20.50 29.28
CA LYS A 463 -38.65 21.75 29.71
C LYS A 463 -37.74 22.87 29.27
N GLU A 464 -38.29 23.82 28.51
CA GLU A 464 -37.63 25.05 28.11
C GLU A 464 -36.98 25.65 29.36
N CYS A 465 -35.70 25.35 29.58
CA CYS A 465 -34.95 25.92 30.66
C CYS A 465 -34.27 27.14 30.05
N LEU A 466 -34.74 28.30 30.51
CA LEU A 466 -34.34 29.66 30.19
C LEU A 466 -34.98 30.30 28.95
N SER A 467 -36.25 30.69 29.09
CA SER A 467 -36.65 32.03 28.69
C SER A 467 -36.19 33.04 29.77
N LEU A 468 -34.89 33.32 29.84
CA LEU A 468 -34.47 34.58 30.48
C LEU A 468 -34.84 35.73 29.51
N PRO A 469 -35.33 36.88 29.99
CA PRO A 469 -35.49 38.04 29.15
C PRO A 469 -34.15 38.34 28.49
N LEU A 470 -34.13 38.35 27.15
CA LEU A 470 -32.98 38.80 26.37
C LEU A 470 -32.63 40.22 26.83
N ALA A 471 -31.62 40.37 27.68
CA ALA A 471 -30.93 41.64 27.80
C ALA A 471 -30.52 42.01 26.37
N LYS A 472 -30.84 43.24 25.93
CA LYS A 472 -30.39 43.80 24.65
C LYS A 472 -28.86 43.95 24.70
N THR A 473 -28.13 42.85 24.60
CA THR A 473 -26.68 42.88 24.41
C THR A 473 -26.45 43.32 22.97
N LYS A 474 -25.76 44.45 22.79
CA LYS A 474 -25.28 44.92 21.49
C LYS A 474 -24.60 43.75 20.79
N ARG A 475 -25.04 43.40 19.57
CA ARG A 475 -24.33 42.41 18.77
C ARG A 475 -22.92 42.96 18.53
N PRO A 476 -21.85 42.19 18.84
CA PRO A 476 -20.50 42.64 18.52
C PRO A 476 -20.40 42.92 17.02
N HIS A 477 -19.52 43.85 16.65
CA HIS A 477 -19.24 44.12 15.25
C HIS A 477 -18.84 42.80 14.55
N TRP A 478 -19.15 42.63 13.27
CA TRP A 478 -18.96 41.33 12.59
C TRP A 478 -17.50 40.85 12.64
N SER A 479 -16.52 41.76 12.72
CA SER A 479 -15.09 41.46 12.90
C SER A 479 -14.73 40.96 14.30
N GLU A 480 -15.53 41.27 15.32
CA GLU A 480 -15.33 40.91 16.73
C GLU A 480 -16.21 39.73 17.16
N ALA A 481 -17.09 39.26 16.27
CA ALA A 481 -17.95 38.12 16.56
C ALA A 481 -17.07 36.87 16.80
N PRO A 482 -17.29 36.09 17.87
CA PRO A 482 -16.53 34.87 18.13
C PRO A 482 -16.48 33.90 16.94
N SER A 483 -17.54 33.85 16.14
CA SER A 483 -17.61 33.08 14.89
C SER A 483 -16.59 33.52 13.84
N THR A 484 -16.27 34.81 13.76
CA THR A 484 -15.32 35.37 12.79
C THR A 484 -13.88 35.12 13.23
N ILE A 485 -13.58 35.24 14.53
CA ILE A 485 -12.27 34.92 15.10
C ILE A 485 -11.93 33.44 14.87
N ILE A 486 -12.90 32.54 15.14
CA ILE A 486 -12.76 31.11 14.86
C ILE A 486 -12.43 30.87 13.38
N LEU A 487 -13.17 31.52 12.47
CA LEU A 487 -12.97 31.37 11.04
C LEU A 487 -11.57 31.81 10.60
N ILE A 488 -11.12 33.00 11.00
CA ILE A 488 -9.80 33.54 10.65
C ILE A 488 -8.68 32.66 11.22
N GLY A 489 -8.77 32.26 12.50
CA GLY A 489 -7.75 31.43 13.14
C GLY A 489 -7.65 30.03 12.52
N CYS A 490 -8.79 29.38 12.27
CA CYS A 490 -8.84 28.07 11.62
C CYS A 490 -8.27 28.11 10.20
N MET A 491 -8.58 29.17 9.43
CA MET A 491 -8.00 29.39 8.11
C MET A 491 -6.49 29.61 8.20
N GLY A 492 -6.05 30.47 9.11
CA GLY A 492 -4.63 30.78 9.30
C GLY A 492 -3.78 29.55 9.56
N PHE A 493 -4.18 28.68 10.51
CA PHE A 493 -3.42 27.46 10.81
C PHE A 493 -3.45 26.44 9.67
N PHE A 494 -4.58 26.29 8.98
CA PHE A 494 -4.68 25.43 7.80
C PHE A 494 -3.69 25.87 6.71
N PHE A 495 -3.72 27.14 6.32
CA PHE A 495 -2.84 27.66 5.26
C PHE A 495 -1.37 27.68 5.70
N LEU A 496 -1.09 27.93 6.98
CA LEU A 496 0.28 27.85 7.51
C LEU A 496 0.83 26.42 7.42
N ALA A 497 0.02 25.41 7.71
CA ALA A 497 0.44 24.02 7.58
C ALA A 497 0.63 23.61 6.11
N VAL A 498 -0.32 23.96 5.22
CA VAL A 498 -0.19 23.73 3.77
C VAL A 498 1.00 24.48 3.17
N PHE A 499 1.35 25.65 3.70
CA PHE A 499 2.55 26.35 3.27
C PHE A 499 3.81 25.64 3.77
N SER A 500 3.90 25.30 5.05
CA SER A 500 5.13 24.77 5.66
C SER A 500 5.43 23.31 5.32
N GLN A 501 4.45 22.40 5.27
CA GLN A 501 4.65 20.96 5.04
C GLN A 501 4.51 20.54 3.58
N GLY A 502 4.81 21.48 2.71
CA GLY A 502 3.83 22.16 1.94
C GLY A 502 4.27 22.54 0.54
N ILE A 503 3.94 23.79 0.28
CA ILE A 503 4.56 24.67 -0.69
C ILE A 503 6.06 24.87 -0.40
N ALA A 504 6.49 24.93 0.86
CA ALA A 504 7.89 25.18 1.22
C ALA A 504 8.86 24.08 0.73
N PRO A 505 8.60 22.77 0.93
CA PRO A 505 9.30 21.69 0.25
C PRO A 505 9.26 21.80 -1.27
N LEU A 506 8.13 22.20 -1.86
CA LEU A 506 7.98 22.32 -3.32
C LEU A 506 8.92 23.37 -3.93
N VAL A 507 9.30 24.41 -3.20
CA VAL A 507 10.26 25.42 -3.71
C VAL A 507 11.71 24.99 -3.58
N MET A 508 12.01 23.93 -2.82
CA MET A 508 13.37 23.42 -2.65
C MET A 508 13.84 22.72 -3.93
N ALA A 509 15.10 22.95 -4.34
CA ALA A 509 15.64 22.31 -5.54
C ALA A 509 15.83 20.80 -5.36
N GLU A 510 16.23 20.38 -4.15
CA GLU A 510 16.47 18.98 -3.80
C GLU A 510 15.22 18.09 -3.89
N THR A 511 14.00 18.65 -3.77
CA THR A 511 12.73 17.89 -3.86
C THR A 511 12.21 17.75 -5.29
N ARG A 512 12.81 18.46 -6.25
CA ARG A 512 12.42 18.51 -7.67
C ARG A 512 13.53 18.01 -8.60
N THR A 513 14.58 17.42 -8.04
CA THR A 513 15.65 16.81 -8.82
C THR A 513 15.10 15.67 -9.68
N ILE A 514 15.62 15.55 -10.89
CA ILE A 514 15.43 14.39 -11.79
C ILE A 514 16.66 13.47 -11.75
N GLN A 515 17.66 13.81 -10.93
CA GLN A 515 18.91 13.10 -10.82
C GLN A 515 18.86 12.14 -9.62
N VAL A 516 19.46 10.97 -9.79
CA VAL A 516 19.63 9.94 -8.76
C VAL A 516 21.08 9.47 -8.75
N GLU A 517 21.56 9.07 -7.59
CA GLU A 517 22.89 8.46 -7.44
C GLU A 517 22.80 6.96 -7.76
N GLU A 518 23.53 6.49 -8.77
CA GLU A 518 23.57 5.06 -9.13
C GLU A 518 24.32 4.26 -8.07
N ALA A 519 23.70 3.17 -7.58
CA ALA A 519 24.24 2.37 -6.49
C ALA A 519 25.57 1.64 -6.77
N VAL A 520 25.97 1.49 -8.04
CA VAL A 520 27.20 0.77 -8.43
C VAL A 520 28.36 1.73 -8.68
N THR A 521 28.11 2.79 -9.44
CA THR A 521 29.16 3.73 -9.89
C THR A 521 29.27 4.96 -8.99
N ASN A 522 28.28 5.21 -8.11
CA ASN A 522 28.08 6.47 -7.39
C ASN A 522 28.04 7.70 -8.32
N SER A 523 27.73 7.48 -9.60
CA SER A 523 27.55 8.57 -10.56
C SER A 523 26.11 9.10 -10.51
N MET A 524 25.95 10.38 -10.84
CA MET A 524 24.63 10.97 -10.99
C MET A 524 24.07 10.63 -12.37
N ILE A 525 22.88 10.07 -12.41
CA ILE A 525 22.16 9.74 -13.63
C ILE A 525 20.79 10.42 -13.66
N GLU A 526 20.39 10.81 -14.86
CA GLU A 526 19.09 11.43 -15.09
C GLU A 526 18.01 10.36 -15.26
N VAL A 527 16.96 10.47 -14.44
CA VAL A 527 15.77 9.62 -14.56
C VAL A 527 14.99 10.05 -15.80
N LYS A 528 14.72 9.09 -16.70
CA LYS A 528 13.82 9.32 -17.84
C LYS A 528 12.35 9.19 -17.44
N GLY A 529 11.49 9.99 -18.07
CA GLY A 529 10.03 9.86 -17.97
C GLY A 529 9.49 8.54 -18.52
N TYR A 530 8.21 8.29 -18.26
CA TYR A 530 7.52 7.07 -18.68
C TYR A 530 7.18 7.06 -20.18
N SER A 531 7.28 5.90 -20.83
CA SER A 531 6.73 5.68 -22.18
C SER A 531 5.20 5.72 -22.18
N GLN A 532 4.58 5.80 -23.36
CA GLN A 532 3.11 5.75 -23.46
C GLN A 532 2.55 4.39 -23.02
N GLU A 533 3.23 3.28 -23.30
CA GLU A 533 2.82 1.96 -22.79
C GLU A 533 2.95 1.89 -21.27
N GLU A 534 4.02 2.44 -20.70
CA GLU A 534 4.24 2.47 -19.26
C GLU A 534 3.19 3.33 -18.53
N LEU A 535 2.82 4.48 -19.09
CA LEU A 535 1.74 5.31 -18.55
C LEU A 535 0.39 4.60 -18.58
N ARG A 536 0.05 3.91 -19.68
CA ARG A 536 -1.16 3.08 -19.77
C ARG A 536 -1.11 1.91 -18.78
N GLY A 537 0.04 1.28 -18.63
CA GLY A 537 0.26 0.21 -17.65
C GLY A 537 0.08 0.67 -16.22
N ARG A 538 0.59 1.87 -15.92
CA ARG A 538 0.40 2.52 -14.63
C ARG A 538 -1.06 2.85 -14.36
N GLN A 539 -1.84 3.24 -15.37
CA GLN A 539 -3.29 3.42 -15.23
C GLN A 539 -4.00 2.09 -14.92
N VAL A 540 -3.61 0.98 -15.57
CA VAL A 540 -4.13 -0.36 -15.23
C VAL A 540 -3.76 -0.73 -13.79
N TYR A 541 -2.53 -0.46 -13.36
CA TYR A 541 -2.06 -0.70 -11.98
C TYR A 541 -2.88 0.06 -10.94
N ILE A 542 -3.28 1.31 -11.23
CA ILE A 542 -4.16 2.13 -10.39
C ILE A 542 -5.60 1.61 -10.41
N ARG A 543 -6.14 1.33 -11.60
CA ARG A 543 -7.50 0.81 -11.83
C ARG A 543 -7.76 -0.46 -11.04
N GLU A 544 -6.80 -1.39 -11.06
CA GLU A 544 -6.91 -2.67 -10.34
C GLU A 544 -6.53 -2.56 -8.85
N GLY A 545 -6.15 -1.37 -8.37
CA GLY A 545 -5.86 -1.10 -6.96
C GLY A 545 -4.63 -1.83 -6.43
N CYS A 546 -3.64 -2.14 -7.28
CA CYS A 546 -2.44 -2.88 -6.89
C CYS A 546 -1.63 -2.15 -5.80
N TRP A 547 -1.59 -0.81 -5.86
CA TRP A 547 -0.89 0.04 -4.90
C TRP A 547 -1.45 -0.03 -3.47
N TYR A 548 -2.68 -0.48 -3.26
CA TYR A 548 -3.20 -0.72 -1.91
C TYR A 548 -2.52 -1.89 -1.19
N CYS A 549 -1.92 -2.81 -1.95
CA CYS A 549 -1.20 -3.96 -1.43
C CYS A 549 0.32 -3.76 -1.50
N HIS A 550 0.76 -3.07 -2.55
CA HIS A 550 2.16 -2.93 -2.94
C HIS A 550 2.56 -1.45 -2.88
N SER A 551 3.37 -1.10 -1.88
CA SER A 551 4.02 0.21 -1.87
C SER A 551 5.05 0.32 -2.99
N GLN A 552 5.41 1.56 -3.28
CA GLN A 552 6.51 1.88 -4.18
C GLN A 552 7.49 2.85 -3.53
N TYR A 553 7.98 2.55 -2.33
CA TYR A 553 9.21 3.18 -1.81
C TYR A 553 9.89 2.31 -0.75
N ILE A 554 11.21 2.14 -0.84
CA ILE A 554 12.00 1.33 0.09
C ILE A 554 12.55 2.20 1.21
N ARG A 555 12.32 1.80 2.46
CA ARG A 555 12.79 2.54 3.64
C ARG A 555 14.22 2.12 4.02
N PRO A 556 15.03 3.03 4.61
CA PRO A 556 16.34 2.71 5.20
C PRO A 556 16.25 1.99 6.57
N VAL A 557 15.21 1.19 6.84
CA VAL A 557 14.97 0.55 8.15
C VAL A 557 14.50 -0.90 7.99
N THR A 558 14.58 -1.70 9.06
CA THR A 558 14.06 -3.08 9.12
C THR A 558 14.56 -4.03 8.01
N GLY A 559 15.80 -3.83 7.56
CA GLY A 559 16.42 -4.66 6.52
C GLY A 559 15.75 -4.59 5.15
N GLU A 560 14.93 -3.55 4.88
CA GLU A 560 14.23 -3.42 3.59
C GLU A 560 15.19 -3.26 2.42
N ALA A 561 16.31 -2.58 2.61
CA ALA A 561 17.32 -2.40 1.57
C ALA A 561 17.93 -3.75 1.15
N GLU A 562 18.14 -4.66 2.09
CA GLU A 562 18.63 -6.02 1.83
C GLU A 562 17.54 -6.90 1.20
N ARG A 563 16.28 -6.68 1.57
CA ARG A 563 15.14 -7.47 1.09
C ARG A 563 14.74 -7.10 -0.34
N TRP A 564 14.67 -5.81 -0.65
CA TRP A 564 14.05 -5.30 -1.87
C TRP A 564 15.02 -4.64 -2.85
N GLY A 565 16.15 -4.09 -2.37
CA GLY A 565 17.11 -3.35 -3.18
C GLY A 565 17.44 -1.97 -2.58
N PRO A 566 18.22 -1.13 -3.27
CA PRO A 566 18.63 0.19 -2.78
C PRO A 566 17.48 1.06 -2.30
N VAL A 567 17.72 1.81 -1.23
CA VAL A 567 16.79 2.77 -0.62
C VAL A 567 16.32 3.77 -1.68
N SER A 568 15.05 4.15 -1.60
CA SER A 568 14.47 5.08 -2.56
C SER A 568 15.02 6.50 -2.42
N GLN A 569 15.24 7.15 -3.56
CA GLN A 569 15.71 8.52 -3.68
C GLN A 569 14.62 9.44 -4.22
N VAL A 570 14.77 10.75 -4.03
CA VAL A 570 13.79 11.75 -4.46
C VAL A 570 13.59 11.74 -5.98
N GLY A 571 14.69 11.71 -6.75
CA GLY A 571 14.64 11.87 -8.20
C GLY A 571 13.93 10.75 -8.95
N GLU A 572 13.77 9.58 -8.31
CA GLU A 572 13.04 8.45 -8.88
C GLU A 572 11.57 8.77 -9.16
N TYR A 573 10.99 9.70 -8.40
CA TYR A 573 9.56 10.00 -8.44
C TYR A 573 9.25 11.26 -9.22
N ALA A 574 10.22 11.87 -9.91
CA ALA A 574 10.03 13.15 -10.57
C ALA A 574 8.87 13.17 -11.59
N TYR A 575 8.55 12.01 -12.18
CA TYR A 575 7.48 11.84 -13.17
C TYR A 575 6.24 11.11 -12.60
N ASP A 576 6.20 10.85 -11.29
CA ASP A 576 5.08 10.14 -10.67
C ASP A 576 3.92 11.10 -10.39
N GLN A 577 2.79 10.84 -11.04
CA GLN A 577 1.54 11.56 -10.83
C GLN A 577 0.32 10.64 -10.92
N PRO A 578 -0.37 10.34 -9.80
CA PRO A 578 0.02 10.66 -8.42
C PRO A 578 1.26 9.88 -7.95
N HIS A 579 1.79 10.16 -6.77
CA HIS A 579 2.71 9.23 -6.11
C HIS A 579 1.98 7.92 -5.73
N LEU A 580 2.68 6.78 -5.67
CA LEU A 580 2.10 5.46 -5.31
C LEU A 580 2.74 4.84 -4.05
N PHE A 581 3.05 5.69 -3.07
CA PHE A 581 3.75 5.28 -1.85
C PHE A 581 2.97 4.29 -1.00
N SER A 582 1.63 4.39 -0.99
CA SER A 582 0.72 3.61 -0.14
C SER A 582 0.96 3.80 1.37
N THR A 583 -0.01 3.39 2.18
CA THR A 583 0.05 3.42 3.65
C THR A 583 0.05 2.03 4.28
N ARG A 584 -0.01 0.97 3.46
CA ARG A 584 -0.01 -0.45 3.87
C ARG A 584 0.73 -1.35 2.87
N ARG A 585 1.34 -2.43 3.38
CA ARG A 585 1.93 -3.55 2.63
C ARG A 585 1.33 -4.88 3.07
N ILE A 586 0.62 -5.50 2.15
CA ILE A 586 0.18 -6.91 2.26
C ILE A 586 0.64 -7.72 1.05
N GLY A 587 1.25 -7.06 0.06
CA GLY A 587 2.17 -7.61 -0.91
C GLY A 587 3.57 -7.00 -0.73
N PRO A 588 4.59 -7.56 -1.40
CA PRO A 588 5.94 -7.02 -1.41
C PRO A 588 5.98 -5.58 -1.95
N ASP A 589 6.99 -4.80 -1.57
CA ASP A 589 7.28 -3.54 -2.23
C ASP A 589 7.72 -3.78 -3.68
N LEU A 590 7.25 -2.96 -4.61
CA LEU A 590 7.47 -3.16 -6.05
C LEU A 590 8.42 -2.14 -6.68
N THR A 591 9.02 -1.20 -5.94
CA THR A 591 9.92 -0.16 -6.52
C THR A 591 11.12 -0.76 -7.26
N ARG A 592 11.42 -2.04 -7.03
CA ARG A 592 12.58 -2.77 -7.59
C ARG A 592 12.19 -4.07 -8.29
N ILE A 593 10.95 -4.17 -8.76
CA ILE A 593 10.44 -5.42 -9.34
C ILE A 593 10.89 -5.66 -10.79
N GLY A 594 11.07 -4.60 -11.59
CA GLY A 594 11.33 -4.76 -13.02
C GLY A 594 12.72 -5.32 -13.30
N ARG A 595 12.84 -6.40 -14.08
CA ARG A 595 14.02 -7.26 -14.29
C ARG A 595 14.38 -8.18 -13.10
N LYS A 596 13.64 -8.15 -11.99
CA LYS A 596 13.76 -9.19 -10.93
C LYS A 596 13.10 -10.49 -11.39
N TYR A 597 12.00 -10.37 -12.12
CA TYR A 597 11.27 -11.47 -12.73
C TYR A 597 11.12 -11.19 -14.23
N GLY A 598 11.12 -12.24 -15.05
CA GLY A 598 10.76 -12.15 -16.46
C GLY A 598 9.29 -11.82 -16.69
N ASP A 599 8.94 -11.40 -17.91
CA ASP A 599 7.56 -11.11 -18.30
C ASP A 599 6.67 -12.35 -18.14
N ASP A 600 7.20 -13.53 -18.47
CA ASP A 600 6.59 -14.84 -18.30
C ASP A 600 6.13 -15.14 -16.86
N TRP A 601 6.94 -14.76 -15.88
CA TRP A 601 6.58 -14.85 -14.47
C TRP A 601 5.40 -13.94 -14.14
N HIS A 602 5.43 -12.69 -14.64
CA HIS A 602 4.34 -11.74 -14.42
C HIS A 602 3.05 -12.22 -15.07
N ILE A 603 3.10 -12.81 -16.26
CA ILE A 603 1.96 -13.42 -16.96
C ILE A 603 1.35 -14.52 -16.08
N ALA A 604 2.15 -15.50 -15.68
CA ALA A 604 1.69 -16.59 -14.84
C ALA A 604 1.14 -16.11 -13.48
N HIS A 605 1.80 -15.12 -12.87
CA HIS A 605 1.39 -14.55 -11.59
C HIS A 605 0.05 -13.82 -11.67
N HIS A 606 -0.24 -13.06 -12.72
CA HIS A 606 -1.55 -12.40 -12.88
C HIS A 606 -2.66 -13.39 -13.27
N TRP A 607 -2.33 -14.43 -14.05
CA TRP A 607 -3.29 -15.48 -14.39
C TRP A 607 -3.70 -16.32 -13.18
N ASN A 608 -2.73 -16.77 -12.40
CA ASN A 608 -2.94 -17.52 -11.17
C ASN A 608 -1.78 -17.27 -10.19
N PRO A 609 -1.90 -16.32 -9.25
CA PRO A 609 -0.83 -15.97 -8.32
C PRO A 609 -0.35 -17.18 -7.51
N ARG A 610 -1.25 -18.11 -7.17
CA ARG A 610 -0.95 -19.32 -6.40
C ARG A 610 -0.26 -20.42 -7.20
N ALA A 611 -0.20 -20.33 -8.53
CA ALA A 611 0.58 -21.25 -9.35
C ALA A 611 2.09 -21.01 -9.22
N ILE A 612 2.51 -19.79 -8.85
CA ILE A 612 3.92 -19.42 -8.66
C ILE A 612 4.24 -19.14 -7.19
N VAL A 613 3.31 -18.51 -6.48
CA VAL A 613 3.45 -18.19 -5.05
C VAL A 613 2.27 -18.84 -4.32
N PRO A 614 2.36 -20.13 -3.92
CA PRO A 614 1.24 -20.89 -3.35
C PRO A 614 0.50 -20.21 -2.19
N MET A 615 1.21 -19.41 -1.39
CA MET A 615 0.67 -18.68 -0.24
C MET A 615 0.23 -17.25 -0.56
N SER A 616 0.13 -16.88 -1.84
CA SER A 616 -0.28 -15.54 -2.26
C SER A 616 -1.74 -15.23 -1.90
N ILE A 617 -1.94 -14.06 -1.32
CA ILE A 617 -3.26 -13.46 -1.05
C ILE A 617 -3.72 -12.54 -2.19
N MET A 618 -2.95 -12.43 -3.27
CA MET A 618 -3.35 -11.67 -4.46
C MET A 618 -4.52 -12.38 -5.17
N PRO A 619 -5.55 -11.65 -5.61
CA PRO A 619 -6.61 -12.22 -6.46
C PRO A 619 -6.06 -12.54 -7.86
N ARG A 620 -6.82 -13.32 -8.63
CA ARG A 620 -6.53 -13.54 -10.05
C ARG A 620 -7.04 -12.37 -10.89
N PHE A 621 -6.48 -12.17 -12.08
CA PHE A 621 -6.87 -11.11 -13.03
C PHE A 621 -7.25 -11.66 -14.41
N PRO A 622 -8.25 -12.55 -14.53
CA PRO A 622 -8.59 -13.20 -15.79
C PRO A 622 -8.98 -12.24 -16.92
N TRP A 623 -9.51 -11.04 -16.61
CA TRP A 623 -9.86 -10.02 -17.62
C TRP A 623 -8.66 -9.30 -18.26
N LEU A 624 -7.43 -9.56 -17.79
CA LEU A 624 -6.20 -9.12 -18.48
C LEU A 624 -5.75 -10.11 -19.57
N PHE A 625 -6.54 -11.14 -19.83
CA PHE A 625 -6.22 -12.22 -20.77
C PHE A 625 -7.35 -12.43 -21.77
N GLU A 626 -6.95 -12.83 -22.98
CA GLU A 626 -7.83 -13.43 -23.96
C GLU A 626 -7.74 -14.95 -23.83
N GLN A 627 -8.89 -15.60 -23.64
CA GLN A 627 -8.96 -17.05 -23.53
C GLN A 627 -9.66 -17.64 -24.76
N LYS A 628 -8.88 -18.17 -25.70
CA LYS A 628 -9.41 -18.95 -26.82
C LYS A 628 -9.61 -20.40 -26.36
N LYS A 629 -10.73 -21.01 -26.77
CA LYS A 629 -11.07 -22.40 -26.38
C LYS A 629 -9.98 -23.36 -26.87
N GLY A 630 -9.34 -24.07 -25.94
CA GLY A 630 -8.28 -25.04 -26.24
C GLY A 630 -6.87 -24.47 -26.43
N ALA A 631 -6.66 -23.17 -26.18
CA ALA A 631 -5.34 -22.54 -26.19
C ALA A 631 -4.99 -21.97 -24.81
N ASP A 632 -3.69 -21.79 -24.57
CA ASP A 632 -3.21 -21.16 -23.35
C ASP A 632 -3.64 -19.68 -23.27
N PRO A 633 -3.90 -19.14 -22.07
CA PRO A 633 -4.26 -17.73 -21.90
C PRO A 633 -3.14 -16.81 -22.39
N VAL A 634 -3.51 -15.81 -23.19
CA VAL A 634 -2.57 -14.79 -23.69
C VAL A 634 -2.99 -13.43 -23.15
N LEU A 635 -2.05 -12.58 -22.77
CA LEU A 635 -2.38 -11.22 -22.32
C LEU A 635 -3.05 -10.41 -23.42
N ASN A 636 -4.12 -9.72 -23.04
CA ASN A 636 -4.64 -8.62 -23.85
C ASN A 636 -3.75 -7.38 -23.73
N GLN A 637 -4.13 -6.32 -24.42
CA GLN A 637 -3.35 -5.09 -24.46
C GLN A 637 -3.12 -4.44 -23.08
N ASP A 638 -4.14 -4.42 -22.21
CA ASP A 638 -4.02 -3.90 -20.84
C ASP A 638 -3.00 -4.70 -20.02
N GLY A 639 -3.05 -6.04 -20.15
CA GLY A 639 -2.10 -6.93 -19.50
C GLY A 639 -0.66 -6.68 -19.94
N GLN A 640 -0.43 -6.45 -21.23
CA GLN A 640 0.90 -6.13 -21.77
C GLN A 640 1.41 -4.78 -21.26
N PHE A 641 0.56 -3.74 -21.27
CA PHE A 641 0.91 -2.44 -20.72
C PHE A 641 1.24 -2.51 -19.24
N LEU A 642 0.47 -3.25 -18.44
CA LEU A 642 0.75 -3.45 -17.02
C LEU A 642 2.13 -4.04 -16.80
N ILE A 643 2.52 -5.07 -17.58
CA ILE A 643 3.87 -5.64 -17.48
C ILE A 643 4.94 -4.62 -17.87
N SER A 644 4.75 -3.84 -18.93
CA SER A 644 5.70 -2.77 -19.30
C SER A 644 5.95 -1.80 -18.15
N TYR A 645 4.89 -1.38 -17.43
CA TYR A 645 5.04 -0.54 -16.24
C TYR A 645 5.77 -1.26 -15.11
N LEU A 646 5.44 -2.52 -14.81
CA LEU A 646 6.15 -3.29 -13.77
C LEU A 646 7.63 -3.47 -14.11
N GLN A 647 7.97 -3.71 -15.38
CA GLN A 647 9.35 -3.82 -15.85
C GLN A 647 10.10 -2.49 -15.79
N ARG A 648 9.40 -1.36 -15.82
CA ARG A 648 9.98 -0.02 -15.64
C ARG A 648 10.41 0.26 -14.20
N LEU A 649 9.75 -0.34 -13.21
CA LEU A 649 10.01 -0.05 -11.79
C LEU A 649 11.41 -0.49 -11.36
N GLY A 650 12.23 0.50 -10.98
CA GLY A 650 13.59 0.31 -10.48
C GLY A 650 14.65 0.17 -11.56
N THR A 651 14.32 0.39 -12.84
CA THR A 651 15.30 0.42 -13.94
C THR A 651 15.77 1.84 -14.29
N SER A 652 15.18 2.86 -13.66
CA SER A 652 15.56 4.27 -13.82
C SER A 652 16.82 4.69 -13.06
N ILE A 653 17.32 3.83 -12.17
CA ILE A 653 18.42 4.13 -11.24
C ILE A 653 19.72 3.40 -11.62
N GLY A 654 19.90 3.09 -12.90
CA GLY A 654 21.05 2.35 -13.41
C GLY A 654 20.95 0.84 -13.15
N ASP A 655 22.05 0.12 -13.38
CA ASP A 655 22.07 -1.35 -13.28
C ASP A 655 22.46 -1.84 -11.87
N TRP A 656 21.75 -1.32 -10.86
CA TRP A 656 22.05 -1.56 -9.44
C TRP A 656 22.07 -3.04 -9.03
N ARG A 657 21.45 -3.94 -9.80
CA ARG A 657 21.44 -5.38 -9.54
C ARG A 657 22.84 -6.01 -9.62
N GLU A 658 23.73 -5.41 -10.41
CA GLU A 658 25.14 -5.81 -10.49
C GLU A 658 25.89 -5.61 -9.17
N GLY A 659 25.64 -4.47 -8.51
CA GLY A 659 26.30 -4.10 -7.26
C GLY A 659 25.63 -4.68 -6.02
N PHE A 660 24.45 -5.28 -6.15
CA PHE A 660 23.65 -5.71 -5.00
C PHE A 660 24.31 -6.89 -4.27
N VAL A 661 24.65 -6.71 -3.00
CA VAL A 661 25.52 -7.65 -2.26
C VAL A 661 24.84 -9.01 -2.04
N SER A 662 23.52 -9.05 -1.85
CA SER A 662 22.80 -10.30 -1.60
C SER A 662 22.67 -11.20 -2.83
N THR A 663 22.97 -10.69 -4.02
CA THR A 663 23.18 -11.48 -5.25
C THR A 663 24.66 -11.83 -5.47
N ARG A 664 25.62 -11.16 -4.82
CA ARG A 664 27.04 -11.51 -4.97
C ARG A 664 27.44 -12.68 -4.08
N LEU A 665 27.64 -13.84 -4.70
CA LEU A 665 28.14 -15.06 -4.07
C LEU A 665 29.66 -14.97 -3.82
N THR A 666 30.08 -14.07 -2.93
CA THR A 666 31.49 -13.92 -2.54
C THR A 666 31.96 -14.97 -1.53
N ARG A 667 31.02 -15.67 -0.86
CA ARG A 667 31.33 -16.74 0.09
C ARG A 667 31.26 -18.10 -0.60
N MET A 668 32.30 -18.92 -0.40
CA MET A 668 32.22 -20.35 -0.69
C MET A 668 31.03 -20.93 0.09
N GLY A 669 30.26 -21.78 -0.58
CA GLY A 669 29.10 -22.44 0.01
C GLY A 669 29.45 -23.15 1.33
N PRO A 670 28.44 -23.47 2.14
CA PRO A 670 28.62 -24.02 3.48
C PRO A 670 29.42 -25.33 3.48
N GLU A 671 30.10 -25.61 4.61
CA GLU A 671 30.80 -26.87 4.85
C GLU A 671 29.88 -28.09 4.64
N ILE A 672 30.47 -29.18 4.13
CA ILE A 672 29.80 -30.43 3.78
C ILE A 672 28.91 -30.91 4.94
N ILE A 673 27.60 -31.01 4.69
CA ILE A 673 26.65 -31.55 5.65
C ILE A 673 26.94 -33.04 5.87
N ASN A 674 27.11 -33.45 7.14
CA ASN A 674 27.30 -34.86 7.49
C ASN A 674 26.03 -35.69 7.13
N PRO A 675 26.17 -36.94 6.63
CA PRO A 675 25.04 -37.82 6.28
C PRO A 675 23.89 -37.92 7.30
N ARG A 676 24.15 -37.84 8.61
CA ARG A 676 23.07 -37.86 9.64
C ARG A 676 22.17 -36.62 9.58
N GLN A 677 22.72 -35.46 9.26
CA GLN A 677 21.96 -34.22 9.12
C GLN A 677 21.10 -34.22 7.85
N ALA A 678 21.52 -34.93 6.79
CA ALA A 678 20.79 -34.99 5.52
C ALA A 678 19.35 -35.51 5.67
N THR A 679 19.10 -36.49 6.56
CA THR A 679 17.75 -37.05 6.77
C THR A 679 16.80 -36.02 7.42
N ILE A 680 17.29 -35.23 8.38
CA ILE A 680 16.54 -34.13 9.01
C ILE A 680 16.21 -33.04 7.98
N PHE A 681 17.12 -32.82 7.03
CA PHE A 681 16.96 -31.84 5.97
C PHE A 681 15.97 -32.28 4.88
N LEU A 682 15.71 -33.57 4.67
CA LEU A 682 14.81 -34.02 3.60
C LEU A 682 13.35 -33.59 3.84
N GLU A 683 12.81 -33.80 5.03
CA GLU A 683 11.42 -33.40 5.34
C GLU A 683 11.27 -31.87 5.25
N LYS A 684 12.26 -31.13 5.77
CA LYS A 684 12.29 -29.68 5.68
C LYS A 684 12.41 -29.21 4.23
N GLY A 685 13.31 -29.82 3.48
CA GLY A 685 13.56 -29.54 2.07
C GLY A 685 12.33 -29.78 1.20
N GLN A 686 11.55 -30.82 1.49
CA GLN A 686 10.27 -31.09 0.85
C GLN A 686 9.29 -29.94 1.07
N ARG A 687 9.14 -29.46 2.32
CA ARG A 687 8.24 -28.33 2.63
C ARG A 687 8.68 -27.04 1.93
N ILE A 688 9.98 -26.77 1.88
CA ILE A 688 10.53 -25.60 1.17
C ILE A 688 10.30 -25.74 -0.34
N TYR A 689 10.52 -26.93 -0.91
CA TYR A 689 10.25 -27.22 -2.32
C TYR A 689 8.79 -26.98 -2.70
N GLN A 690 7.85 -27.54 -1.92
CA GLN A 690 6.41 -27.35 -2.10
C GLN A 690 6.02 -25.87 -2.08
N LYS A 691 6.66 -25.09 -1.21
CA LYS A 691 6.34 -23.67 -1.01
C LYS A 691 6.92 -22.75 -2.09
N TYR A 692 8.13 -23.04 -2.59
CA TYR A 692 8.88 -22.08 -3.42
C TYR A 692 9.30 -22.59 -4.80
N CYS A 693 9.32 -23.91 -5.04
CA CYS A 693 9.84 -24.52 -6.27
C CYS A 693 8.77 -25.27 -7.07
N GLU A 694 7.84 -25.93 -6.40
CA GLU A 694 6.85 -26.84 -7.00
C GLU A 694 5.96 -26.16 -8.04
N GLY A 695 5.58 -24.90 -7.81
CA GLY A 695 4.74 -24.14 -8.75
C GLY A 695 5.30 -24.09 -10.19
N CYS A 696 6.62 -24.02 -10.31
CA CYS A 696 7.32 -24.03 -11.59
C CYS A 696 7.82 -25.44 -11.96
N HIS A 697 8.45 -26.16 -11.03
CA HIS A 697 9.13 -27.43 -11.32
C HIS A 697 8.24 -28.68 -11.22
N GLY A 698 7.02 -28.56 -10.68
CA GLY A 698 6.06 -29.64 -10.49
C GLY A 698 6.37 -30.54 -9.29
N VAL A 699 5.36 -31.30 -8.83
CA VAL A 699 5.47 -32.21 -7.67
C VAL A 699 6.55 -33.28 -7.87
N HIS A 700 6.75 -33.70 -9.12
CA HIS A 700 7.71 -34.74 -9.49
C HIS A 700 9.07 -34.19 -9.93
N GLY A 701 9.30 -32.88 -9.83
CA GLY A 701 10.55 -32.25 -10.24
C GLY A 701 10.84 -32.32 -11.75
N ASN A 702 9.82 -32.59 -12.57
CA ASN A 702 9.96 -32.82 -14.01
C ASN A 702 9.81 -31.56 -14.87
N GLY A 703 9.79 -30.37 -14.26
CA GLY A 703 9.65 -29.10 -14.95
C GLY A 703 8.22 -28.79 -15.43
N LYS A 704 7.22 -29.63 -15.08
CA LYS A 704 5.82 -29.50 -15.52
C LYS A 704 4.91 -28.97 -14.41
N GLY A 705 5.35 -27.95 -13.69
CA GLY A 705 4.52 -27.26 -12.72
C GLY A 705 3.36 -26.48 -13.36
N PRO A 706 2.31 -26.11 -12.59
CA PRO A 706 1.16 -25.38 -13.11
C PRO A 706 1.52 -24.05 -13.80
N ALA A 707 2.61 -23.40 -13.40
CA ALA A 707 3.08 -22.17 -14.04
C ALA A 707 3.90 -22.42 -15.32
N ALA A 708 4.47 -23.62 -15.49
CA ALA A 708 5.48 -23.92 -16.51
C ALA A 708 5.01 -23.68 -17.96
N VAL A 709 3.69 -23.68 -18.19
CA VAL A 709 3.11 -23.39 -19.51
C VAL A 709 3.48 -21.99 -20.00
N PHE A 710 3.53 -21.00 -19.11
CA PHE A 710 3.85 -19.61 -19.45
C PHE A 710 5.35 -19.33 -19.53
N LEU A 711 6.18 -20.17 -18.90
CA LEU A 711 7.59 -19.85 -18.65
C LEU A 711 8.48 -20.10 -19.86
N ASP A 712 9.40 -19.18 -20.11
CA ASP A 712 10.42 -19.25 -21.15
C ASP A 712 11.73 -18.60 -20.67
N PRO A 713 12.81 -19.37 -20.41
CA PRO A 713 12.97 -20.80 -20.70
C PRO A 713 12.15 -21.70 -19.78
N LYS A 714 11.89 -22.93 -20.24
CA LYS A 714 11.15 -23.92 -19.44
C LYS A 714 11.89 -24.30 -18.14
N PRO A 715 11.15 -24.54 -17.04
CA PRO A 715 11.74 -24.98 -15.77
C PRO A 715 12.53 -26.27 -15.93
N ARG A 716 13.58 -26.41 -15.12
CA ARG A 716 14.47 -27.58 -15.19
C ARG A 716 13.73 -28.85 -14.76
N ASP A 717 13.92 -29.91 -15.55
CA ASP A 717 13.60 -31.29 -15.16
C ASP A 717 14.77 -31.89 -14.37
N PHE A 718 14.57 -32.00 -13.06
CA PHE A 718 15.54 -32.54 -12.11
C PHE A 718 15.70 -34.06 -12.21
N THR A 719 14.78 -34.78 -12.85
CA THR A 719 14.83 -36.26 -12.93
C THR A 719 16.02 -36.76 -13.76
N MET A 720 16.47 -35.96 -14.73
CA MET A 720 17.65 -36.26 -15.55
C MET A 720 18.98 -35.99 -14.84
N GLY A 721 18.97 -35.25 -13.73
CA GLY A 721 20.19 -34.87 -13.01
C GLY A 721 21.16 -34.01 -13.83
N ILE A 722 20.70 -33.31 -14.86
CA ILE A 722 21.50 -32.37 -15.67
C ILE A 722 21.19 -30.95 -15.24
N PHE A 723 22.23 -30.19 -14.90
CA PHE A 723 22.13 -28.80 -14.45
C PHE A 723 23.00 -27.91 -15.33
N LYS A 724 22.51 -26.72 -15.68
CA LYS A 724 23.18 -25.82 -16.62
C LYS A 724 24.51 -25.26 -16.08
N PHE A 725 24.54 -24.89 -14.81
CA PHE A 725 25.67 -24.24 -14.17
C PHE A 725 26.26 -25.14 -13.08
N HIS A 726 27.53 -25.49 -13.22
CA HIS A 726 28.26 -26.32 -12.27
C HIS A 726 29.76 -26.05 -12.37
N SER A 727 30.52 -26.45 -11.35
CA SER A 727 31.97 -26.32 -11.31
C SER A 727 32.70 -27.65 -11.55
N THR A 728 31.96 -28.75 -11.69
CA THR A 728 32.52 -30.10 -11.87
C THR A 728 32.99 -30.38 -13.31
N PRO A 729 33.99 -31.26 -13.51
CA PRO A 729 34.51 -31.57 -14.84
C PRO A 729 33.53 -32.35 -15.73
N GLY A 730 33.30 -31.82 -16.94
CA GLY A 730 32.51 -32.47 -17.98
C GLY A 730 31.12 -31.84 -18.11
N GLN A 731 30.62 -31.71 -19.34
CA GLN A 731 29.45 -30.85 -19.60
C GLN A 731 28.16 -31.23 -18.84
N ASN A 732 27.93 -32.52 -18.60
CA ASN A 732 26.71 -33.01 -17.94
C ASN A 732 27.02 -33.68 -16.58
N SER A 733 28.15 -33.33 -15.95
CA SER A 733 28.51 -33.86 -14.64
C SER A 733 27.56 -33.35 -13.54
N LEU A 734 27.42 -34.13 -12.47
CA LEU A 734 26.61 -33.71 -11.33
C LEU A 734 27.22 -32.44 -10.69
N PRO A 735 26.40 -31.42 -10.35
CA PRO A 735 26.88 -30.24 -9.65
C PRO A 735 27.26 -30.56 -8.19
N THR A 736 28.08 -29.71 -7.59
CA THR A 736 28.29 -29.71 -6.14
C THR A 736 27.09 -29.09 -5.42
N ASP A 737 26.96 -29.36 -4.12
CA ASP A 737 25.96 -28.67 -3.29
C ASP A 737 26.18 -27.14 -3.28
N ALA A 738 27.44 -26.70 -3.43
CA ALA A 738 27.79 -25.28 -3.56
C ALA A 738 27.29 -24.66 -4.87
N ASP A 739 27.33 -25.40 -6.00
CA ASP A 739 26.81 -24.92 -7.28
C ASP A 739 25.28 -24.76 -7.25
N LEU A 740 24.58 -25.72 -6.64
CA LEU A 740 23.13 -25.65 -6.45
C LEU A 740 22.75 -24.53 -5.46
N PHE A 741 23.53 -24.35 -4.40
CA PHE A 741 23.36 -23.26 -3.44
C PHE A 741 23.54 -21.91 -4.11
N ALA A 742 24.57 -21.75 -4.94
CA ALA A 742 24.80 -20.55 -5.74
C ALA A 742 23.58 -20.26 -6.63
N THR A 743 23.15 -21.23 -7.43
CA THR A 743 22.02 -21.09 -8.35
C THR A 743 20.72 -20.70 -7.63
N ILE A 744 20.40 -21.34 -6.50
CA ILE A 744 19.17 -21.03 -5.73
C ILE A 744 19.26 -19.65 -5.08
N SER A 745 20.41 -19.31 -4.52
CA SER A 745 20.59 -18.02 -3.82
C SER A 745 20.50 -16.84 -4.78
N HIS A 746 21.11 -17.00 -5.96
CA HIS A 746 21.19 -15.99 -7.00
C HIS A 746 19.94 -15.92 -7.88
N GLY A 747 19.23 -17.04 -8.03
CA GLY A 747 18.24 -17.21 -9.07
C GLY A 747 18.88 -17.25 -10.46
N LEU A 748 18.02 -17.21 -11.48
CA LEU A 748 18.46 -17.12 -12.87
C LEU A 748 17.89 -15.85 -13.49
N TRP A 749 18.78 -14.90 -13.75
CA TRP A 749 18.45 -13.59 -14.31
C TRP A 749 17.84 -13.70 -15.71
N GLY A 750 16.89 -12.82 -16.03
CA GLY A 750 16.17 -12.86 -17.30
C GLY A 750 15.25 -14.08 -17.45
N THR A 751 14.91 -14.75 -16.34
CA THR A 751 13.95 -15.87 -16.31
C THR A 751 12.96 -15.70 -15.16
N ALA A 752 11.99 -16.62 -15.08
CA ALA A 752 11.05 -16.69 -13.96
C ALA A 752 11.61 -17.25 -12.63
N MET A 753 12.90 -17.62 -12.55
CA MET A 753 13.50 -18.14 -11.32
C MET A 753 14.12 -17.01 -10.47
N PRO A 754 13.44 -16.53 -9.40
CA PRO A 754 13.97 -15.45 -8.57
C PRO A 754 15.17 -15.87 -7.72
N PRO A 755 15.90 -14.88 -7.19
CA PRO A 755 16.85 -15.11 -6.11
C PRO A 755 16.15 -15.51 -4.80
N TRP A 756 16.66 -16.54 -4.14
CA TRP A 756 16.21 -17.00 -2.82
C TRP A 756 17.18 -16.67 -1.69
N TYR A 757 18.02 -15.63 -1.82
CA TYR A 757 18.93 -15.18 -0.77
C TYR A 757 18.22 -14.83 0.55
N SER A 758 16.93 -14.48 0.49
CA SER A 758 16.10 -14.17 1.67
C SER A 758 15.68 -15.40 2.47
N LEU A 759 15.92 -16.60 1.96
CA LEU A 759 15.78 -17.84 2.74
C LEU A 759 17.06 -18.06 3.56
N PRO A 760 16.95 -18.48 4.83
CA PRO A 760 18.09 -18.89 5.64
C PRO A 760 18.94 -19.94 4.91
N GLU A 761 20.26 -19.89 5.11
CA GLU A 761 21.20 -20.80 4.41
C GLU A 761 20.81 -22.27 4.62
N TYR A 762 20.45 -22.66 5.84
CA TYR A 762 20.04 -24.03 6.14
C TYR A 762 18.77 -24.47 5.37
N GLU A 763 17.85 -23.55 5.03
CA GLU A 763 16.65 -23.88 4.23
C GLU A 763 17.00 -24.10 2.77
N ARG A 764 17.91 -23.28 2.25
CA ARG A 764 18.47 -23.46 0.90
C ARG A 764 19.19 -24.79 0.79
N ILE A 765 19.98 -25.19 1.80
CA ILE A 765 20.62 -26.52 1.75
C ILE A 765 19.59 -27.64 1.90
N ALA A 766 18.56 -27.47 2.74
CA ALA A 766 17.50 -28.45 2.90
C ALA A 766 16.82 -28.79 1.56
N VAL A 767 16.42 -27.76 0.81
CA VAL A 767 15.77 -27.95 -0.50
C VAL A 767 16.71 -28.58 -1.52
N ILE A 768 18.02 -28.29 -1.46
CA ILE A 768 19.02 -28.95 -2.31
C ILE A 768 19.04 -30.46 -2.06
N GLN A 769 19.06 -30.89 -0.79
CA GLN A 769 19.04 -32.32 -0.48
C GLN A 769 17.76 -32.99 -0.99
N TYR A 770 16.62 -32.30 -0.93
CA TYR A 770 15.37 -32.80 -1.50
C TYR A 770 15.40 -32.86 -3.04
N ILE A 771 15.92 -31.84 -3.73
CA ILE A 771 16.05 -31.82 -5.20
C ILE A 771 16.86 -33.02 -5.70
N LYS A 772 17.92 -33.40 -4.98
CA LYS A 772 18.77 -34.56 -5.32
C LYS A 772 18.01 -35.88 -5.30
N THR A 773 16.87 -35.97 -4.62
CA THR A 773 16.06 -37.19 -4.58
C THR A 773 15.33 -37.49 -5.89
N PHE A 774 15.17 -36.51 -6.79
CA PHE A 774 14.46 -36.70 -8.05
C PHE A 774 15.22 -37.51 -9.09
N SER A 775 16.55 -37.67 -8.95
CA SER A 775 17.37 -38.42 -9.91
C SER A 775 18.20 -39.51 -9.25
N GLU A 776 18.14 -40.71 -9.82
CA GLU A 776 18.95 -41.86 -9.39
C GLU A 776 20.46 -41.65 -9.64
N ARG A 777 20.85 -40.68 -10.48
CA ARG A 777 22.26 -40.36 -10.73
C ARG A 777 23.01 -40.01 -9.45
N TRP A 778 22.36 -39.31 -8.51
CA TRP A 778 22.96 -38.95 -7.22
C TRP A 778 23.31 -40.15 -6.32
N LYS A 779 22.74 -41.33 -6.59
CA LYS A 779 23.08 -42.59 -5.92
C LYS A 779 24.11 -43.43 -6.68
N LYS A 780 24.18 -43.26 -8.01
CA LYS A 780 24.98 -44.10 -8.91
C LYS A 780 26.32 -43.47 -9.29
N GLU A 781 26.40 -42.15 -9.32
CA GLU A 781 27.57 -41.39 -9.74
C GLU A 781 28.21 -40.69 -8.54
N VAL A 782 29.53 -40.58 -8.56
CA VAL A 782 30.27 -39.78 -7.58
C VAL A 782 30.34 -38.35 -8.08
N VAL A 783 29.93 -37.40 -7.25
CA VAL A 783 30.11 -35.97 -7.53
C VAL A 783 31.61 -35.68 -7.58
N GLN A 784 32.10 -35.28 -8.75
CA GLN A 784 33.51 -34.98 -8.95
C GLN A 784 33.93 -33.71 -8.20
N ALA A 785 35.23 -33.58 -7.92
CA ALA A 785 35.75 -32.37 -7.30
C ALA A 785 35.56 -31.14 -8.22
N SER A 786 35.10 -30.02 -7.64
CA SER A 786 35.02 -28.74 -8.33
C SER A 786 36.36 -28.36 -8.94
N ILE A 787 36.36 -27.80 -10.14
CA ILE A 787 37.54 -27.17 -10.74
C ILE A 787 37.69 -25.77 -10.12
N PRO A 788 38.71 -25.52 -9.28
CA PRO A 788 38.83 -24.22 -8.64
C PRO A 788 39.26 -23.18 -9.70
N PRO A 789 38.58 -22.02 -9.75
CA PRO A 789 39.07 -20.89 -10.54
C PRO A 789 40.46 -20.50 -10.01
N SER A 790 41.38 -20.16 -10.92
CA SER A 790 42.63 -19.52 -10.49
C SER A 790 42.33 -18.11 -9.97
N LEU A 791 43.27 -17.50 -9.25
CA LEU A 791 43.16 -16.10 -8.86
C LEU A 791 42.93 -15.24 -10.12
N GLU A 792 41.93 -14.36 -10.08
CA GLU A 792 41.60 -13.44 -11.17
C GLU A 792 42.79 -12.52 -11.45
N PRO A 793 43.40 -12.57 -12.65
CA PRO A 793 44.49 -11.68 -13.02
C PRO A 793 43.99 -10.24 -13.17
N ARG A 794 44.88 -9.25 -13.00
CA ARG A 794 44.54 -7.86 -13.27
C ARG A 794 44.15 -7.67 -14.73
N ILE A 795 43.05 -6.94 -14.97
CA ILE A 795 42.61 -6.55 -16.31
C ILE A 795 43.64 -5.61 -16.95
N THR A 796 44.09 -5.95 -18.16
CA THR A 796 45.03 -5.15 -18.97
C THR A 796 44.56 -5.07 -20.42
N ILE A 797 45.01 -4.07 -21.18
CA ILE A 797 44.68 -3.94 -22.62
C ILE A 797 45.04 -5.21 -23.38
N SER A 798 46.23 -5.77 -23.12
CA SER A 798 46.67 -7.03 -23.76
C SER A 798 45.76 -8.21 -23.42
N SER A 799 45.19 -8.26 -22.21
CA SER A 799 44.22 -9.29 -21.82
C SER A 799 42.91 -9.16 -22.60
N LEU A 800 42.43 -7.93 -22.84
CA LEU A 800 41.22 -7.67 -23.63
C LEU A 800 41.42 -7.99 -25.12
N GLU A 801 42.55 -7.60 -25.71
CA GLU A 801 42.88 -7.88 -27.11
C GLU A 801 42.96 -9.39 -27.38
N LYS A 802 43.76 -10.11 -26.57
CA LYS A 802 43.89 -11.57 -26.66
C LYS A 802 42.54 -12.26 -26.42
N GLY A 803 41.76 -11.76 -25.46
CA GLY A 803 40.42 -12.27 -25.17
C GLY A 803 39.48 -12.12 -26.37
N GLY A 804 39.54 -10.99 -27.07
CA GLY A 804 38.76 -10.73 -28.28
C GLY A 804 39.16 -11.61 -29.46
N GLU A 805 40.45 -11.90 -29.63
CA GLU A 805 40.92 -12.86 -30.65
C GLU A 805 40.42 -14.28 -30.37
N LEU A 806 40.56 -14.75 -29.13
CA LEU A 806 40.07 -16.06 -28.70
C LEU A 806 38.54 -16.17 -28.82
N PHE A 807 37.81 -15.11 -28.47
CA PHE A 807 36.36 -15.05 -28.63
C PHE A 807 35.95 -15.22 -30.10
N LYS A 808 36.67 -14.56 -31.02
CA LYS A 808 36.43 -14.70 -32.48
C LYS A 808 36.60 -16.12 -32.96
N ILE A 809 37.59 -16.83 -32.43
CA ILE A 809 37.91 -18.22 -32.83
C ILE A 809 36.87 -19.19 -32.28
N HIS A 810 36.50 -19.06 -31.00
CA HIS A 810 35.78 -20.12 -30.27
C HIS A 810 34.29 -19.82 -30.04
N CYS A 811 33.88 -18.55 -29.95
CA CYS A 811 32.57 -18.17 -29.41
C CYS A 811 31.59 -17.60 -30.45
N VAL A 812 32.10 -17.03 -31.55
CA VAL A 812 31.30 -16.29 -32.56
C VAL A 812 30.21 -17.13 -33.23
N VAL A 813 30.45 -18.44 -33.40
CA VAL A 813 29.48 -19.35 -34.04
C VAL A 813 28.12 -19.33 -33.34
N CYS A 814 28.10 -19.13 -32.02
CA CYS A 814 26.88 -19.00 -31.22
C CYS A 814 26.58 -17.55 -30.82
N HIS A 815 27.57 -16.82 -30.32
CA HIS A 815 27.35 -15.49 -29.72
C HIS A 815 27.44 -14.32 -30.70
N GLY A 816 27.82 -14.57 -31.96
CA GLY A 816 27.99 -13.54 -32.99
C GLY A 816 29.26 -12.70 -32.83
N GLN A 817 29.62 -11.96 -33.87
CA GLN A 817 30.89 -11.22 -33.94
C GLN A 817 31.02 -10.16 -32.83
N GLN A 818 29.90 -9.58 -32.42
CA GLN A 818 29.83 -8.54 -31.40
C GLN A 818 29.43 -9.10 -30.03
N GLY A 819 29.16 -10.41 -29.89
CA GLY A 819 28.68 -10.99 -28.64
C GLY A 819 27.20 -10.70 -28.33
N LYS A 820 26.38 -10.45 -29.36
CA LYS A 820 24.95 -10.13 -29.23
C LYS A 820 24.04 -11.36 -29.14
N GLY A 821 24.59 -12.57 -29.17
CA GLY A 821 23.82 -13.81 -29.16
C GLY A 821 23.19 -14.15 -30.52
N ASP A 822 23.68 -13.54 -31.59
CA ASP A 822 23.14 -13.57 -32.96
C ASP A 822 24.05 -14.34 -33.95
N GLY A 823 24.83 -15.29 -33.44
CA GLY A 823 25.71 -16.12 -34.27
C GLY A 823 24.95 -16.99 -35.29
N PRO A 824 25.62 -17.59 -36.28
CA PRO A 824 24.97 -18.43 -37.30
C PRO A 824 24.12 -19.60 -36.78
N LEU A 825 24.41 -20.07 -35.56
CA LEU A 825 23.64 -21.10 -34.84
C LEU A 825 22.53 -20.56 -33.93
N ALA A 826 22.47 -19.24 -33.69
CA ALA A 826 21.41 -18.63 -32.90
C ALA A 826 20.03 -18.93 -33.51
N GLY A 827 19.07 -19.30 -32.66
CA GLY A 827 17.74 -19.75 -33.09
C GLY A 827 17.67 -21.11 -33.78
N LYS A 828 18.80 -21.83 -33.96
CA LYS A 828 18.87 -23.17 -34.57
C LYS A 828 19.33 -24.27 -33.61
N ILE A 829 19.48 -23.93 -32.34
CA ILE A 829 19.98 -24.81 -31.29
C ILE A 829 18.89 -25.10 -30.27
N ASN A 830 18.86 -26.36 -29.84
CA ASN A 830 17.98 -26.83 -28.77
C ASN A 830 18.83 -27.35 -27.62
N ASP A 831 18.26 -27.30 -26.42
CA ASP A 831 18.80 -28.04 -25.28
C ASP A 831 18.49 -29.54 -25.39
N VAL A 832 19.06 -30.35 -24.50
CA VAL A 832 18.84 -31.81 -24.46
C VAL A 832 17.38 -32.20 -24.16
N TRP A 833 16.53 -31.24 -23.74
CA TRP A 833 15.10 -31.44 -23.53
C TRP A 833 14.27 -31.09 -24.78
N GLY A 834 14.93 -30.65 -25.86
CA GLY A 834 14.28 -30.29 -27.12
C GLY A 834 13.69 -28.87 -27.13
N TYR A 835 13.99 -28.04 -26.13
CA TYR A 835 13.54 -26.65 -26.11
C TYR A 835 14.53 -25.75 -26.86
N PRO A 836 14.05 -24.78 -27.66
CA PRO A 836 14.92 -23.82 -28.31
C PRO A 836 15.63 -22.98 -27.25
N ILE A 837 16.91 -22.69 -27.50
CA ILE A 837 17.70 -21.82 -26.63
C ILE A 837 18.32 -20.68 -27.43
N GLN A 838 18.47 -19.55 -26.76
CA GLN A 838 19.18 -18.38 -27.29
C GLN A 838 20.52 -18.23 -26.57
N PRO A 839 21.65 -18.12 -27.30
CA PRO A 839 22.92 -17.72 -26.72
C PRO A 839 22.79 -16.36 -26.01
N ALA A 840 23.53 -16.18 -24.92
CA ALA A 840 23.47 -14.94 -24.16
C ALA A 840 23.97 -13.74 -25.00
N ASN A 841 23.21 -12.65 -24.93
CA ASN A 841 23.64 -11.33 -25.40
C ASN A 841 24.40 -10.63 -24.27
N PHE A 842 25.70 -10.44 -24.48
CA PHE A 842 26.59 -9.86 -23.47
C PHE A 842 26.48 -8.34 -23.36
N HIS A 843 25.66 -7.67 -24.17
CA HIS A 843 25.41 -6.23 -24.08
C HIS A 843 24.25 -5.88 -23.17
N LEU A 844 23.41 -6.87 -22.82
CA LEU A 844 22.19 -6.61 -22.06
C LEU A 844 22.48 -6.36 -20.57
N PRO A 845 21.70 -5.49 -19.91
CA PRO A 845 21.81 -5.24 -18.48
C PRO A 845 21.33 -6.43 -17.65
N ALA A 846 21.67 -6.43 -16.36
CA ALA A 846 21.30 -7.48 -15.42
C ALA A 846 19.79 -7.73 -15.36
N GLY A 847 19.41 -9.00 -15.37
CA GLY A 847 18.01 -9.42 -15.22
C GLY A 847 17.16 -9.31 -16.48
N LEU A 848 17.68 -8.75 -17.58
CA LEU A 848 16.95 -8.70 -18.84
C LEU A 848 16.95 -10.07 -19.55
N GLN A 849 15.82 -10.45 -20.13
CA GLN A 849 15.68 -11.71 -20.86
C GLN A 849 16.67 -11.77 -22.04
N GLY A 850 17.29 -12.93 -22.25
CA GLY A 850 18.34 -13.12 -23.25
C GLY A 850 19.75 -12.72 -22.81
N GLY A 851 19.90 -12.09 -21.64
CA GLY A 851 21.21 -11.77 -21.05
C GLY A 851 21.88 -12.95 -20.34
N VAL A 852 22.92 -12.64 -19.54
CA VAL A 852 23.64 -13.64 -18.74
C VAL A 852 22.82 -14.05 -17.51
N LYS A 853 22.60 -15.37 -17.35
CA LYS A 853 21.64 -15.93 -16.37
C LYS A 853 22.19 -16.07 -14.95
N LEU A 854 23.48 -16.38 -14.77
CA LEU A 854 24.11 -16.52 -13.44
C LEU A 854 24.79 -15.21 -12.98
N GLY A 855 24.39 -14.09 -13.58
CA GLY A 855 24.99 -12.79 -13.36
C GLY A 855 26.37 -12.61 -13.96
N HIS A 856 26.84 -11.38 -13.95
CA HIS A 856 28.03 -10.98 -14.70
C HIS A 856 29.33 -11.00 -13.89
N ASP A 857 29.33 -11.74 -12.78
CA ASP A 857 30.53 -11.99 -11.97
C ASP A 857 31.59 -12.73 -12.82
N SER A 858 32.83 -12.23 -12.80
CA SER A 858 33.92 -12.77 -13.61
C SER A 858 34.15 -14.26 -13.32
N ARG A 859 33.99 -14.67 -12.06
CA ARG A 859 34.16 -16.06 -11.63
C ARG A 859 33.10 -16.97 -12.23
N HIS A 860 31.85 -16.53 -12.32
CA HIS A 860 30.77 -17.32 -12.92
C HIS A 860 30.97 -17.48 -14.43
N ILE A 861 31.34 -16.40 -15.12
CA ILE A 861 31.64 -16.44 -16.55
C ILE A 861 32.83 -17.37 -16.81
N PHE A 862 33.90 -17.24 -16.03
CA PHE A 862 35.08 -18.08 -16.11
C PHE A 862 34.74 -19.57 -15.94
N VAL A 863 34.01 -19.93 -14.88
CA VAL A 863 33.59 -21.32 -14.62
C VAL A 863 32.68 -21.84 -15.72
N THR A 864 31.76 -21.02 -16.23
CA THR A 864 30.85 -21.39 -17.33
C THR A 864 31.62 -21.68 -18.63
N ILE A 865 32.61 -20.87 -18.99
CA ILE A 865 33.47 -21.13 -20.17
C ILE A 865 34.27 -22.43 -19.95
N MET A 866 34.79 -22.63 -18.75
CA MET A 866 35.62 -23.78 -18.43
C MET A 866 34.85 -25.11 -18.50
N THR A 867 33.63 -25.14 -17.95
CA THR A 867 32.83 -26.37 -17.79
C THR A 867 31.77 -26.55 -18.87
N GLY A 868 31.49 -25.51 -19.65
CA GLY A 868 30.38 -25.48 -20.61
C GLY A 868 29.05 -25.20 -19.91
N VAL A 869 27.96 -25.31 -20.66
CA VAL A 869 26.61 -25.24 -20.11
C VAL A 869 25.95 -26.61 -20.24
N GLY A 870 25.57 -27.18 -19.10
CA GLY A 870 24.99 -28.52 -19.04
C GLY A 870 23.66 -28.62 -19.76
N GLY A 871 23.56 -29.64 -20.61
CA GLY A 871 22.40 -29.87 -21.48
C GLY A 871 22.23 -28.88 -22.65
N ASP A 872 23.17 -27.96 -22.86
CA ASP A 872 23.17 -27.03 -24.00
C ASP A 872 24.29 -27.40 -24.99
N PRO A 873 24.32 -26.83 -26.21
CA PRO A 873 25.43 -27.08 -27.15
C PRO A 873 26.73 -26.33 -26.82
N MET A 874 26.82 -25.56 -25.73
CA MET A 874 28.05 -24.86 -25.33
C MET A 874 29.02 -25.82 -24.62
N PRO A 875 30.12 -26.25 -25.28
CA PRO A 875 31.01 -27.27 -24.73
C PRO A 875 31.94 -26.69 -23.65
N PRO A 876 32.59 -27.55 -22.85
CA PRO A 876 33.68 -27.14 -21.96
C PRO A 876 34.92 -26.73 -22.77
N PHE A 877 35.48 -25.56 -22.49
CA PHE A 877 36.71 -25.08 -23.16
C PHE A 877 38.00 -25.39 -22.39
N LYS A 878 37.92 -26.05 -21.22
CA LYS A 878 39.11 -26.39 -20.39
C LYS A 878 40.19 -27.21 -21.12
N GLU A 879 39.82 -27.94 -22.17
CA GLU A 879 40.73 -28.79 -22.95
C GLU A 879 41.32 -28.05 -24.17
N GLN A 880 40.74 -26.91 -24.52
CA GLN A 880 41.10 -26.10 -25.69
C GLN A 880 41.84 -24.82 -25.31
N LEU A 881 41.57 -24.27 -24.12
CA LEU A 881 42.11 -23.03 -23.62
C LEU A 881 42.77 -23.21 -22.25
N THR A 882 43.90 -22.55 -22.04
CA THR A 882 44.55 -22.44 -20.73
C THR A 882 43.72 -21.56 -19.78
N LYS A 883 43.96 -21.68 -18.46
CA LYS A 883 43.27 -20.83 -17.46
C LYS A 883 43.48 -19.33 -17.72
N GLN A 884 44.67 -18.92 -18.15
CA GLN A 884 44.95 -17.52 -18.46
C GLN A 884 44.19 -17.03 -19.69
N GLU A 885 44.04 -17.88 -20.71
CA GLU A 885 43.27 -17.58 -21.92
C GLU A 885 41.77 -17.47 -21.61
N ILE A 886 41.22 -18.35 -20.77
CA ILE A 886 39.83 -18.24 -20.31
C ILE A 886 39.60 -16.93 -19.53
N TRP A 887 40.55 -16.50 -18.70
CA TRP A 887 40.49 -15.18 -18.04
C TRP A 887 40.50 -14.04 -19.05
N ASN A 888 41.32 -14.11 -20.10
CA ASN A 888 41.33 -13.10 -21.16
C ASN A 888 39.96 -13.03 -21.86
N VAL A 889 39.35 -14.17 -22.22
CA VAL A 889 38.01 -14.22 -22.81
C VAL A 889 36.96 -13.67 -21.83
N THR A 890 37.06 -14.02 -20.54
CA THR A 890 36.17 -13.53 -19.49
C THR A 890 36.21 -12.01 -19.39
N HIS A 891 37.41 -11.41 -19.32
CA HIS A 891 37.58 -9.96 -19.29
C HIS A 891 37.04 -9.29 -20.56
N TYR A 892 37.27 -9.90 -21.73
CA TYR A 892 36.73 -9.40 -22.99
C TYR A 892 35.20 -9.41 -22.99
N VAL A 893 34.57 -10.54 -22.65
CA VAL A 893 33.11 -10.67 -22.56
C VAL A 893 32.52 -9.63 -21.60
N GLN A 894 33.14 -9.44 -20.43
CA GLN A 894 32.69 -8.41 -19.50
C GLN A 894 32.85 -6.98 -20.04
N SER A 895 33.88 -6.73 -20.85
CA SER A 895 34.12 -5.43 -21.48
C SER A 895 33.10 -5.07 -22.57
N LEU A 896 32.31 -6.04 -23.06
CA LEU A 896 31.26 -5.77 -24.05
C LEU A 896 30.05 -5.01 -23.46
N ARG A 897 29.98 -4.85 -22.14
CA ARG A 897 28.89 -4.12 -21.46
C ARG A 897 29.23 -2.66 -21.26
N ILE A 898 28.27 -1.77 -21.58
CA ILE A 898 28.44 -0.31 -21.53
C ILE A 898 28.98 0.20 -20.17
N HIS A 899 28.44 -0.27 -19.03
CA HIS A 899 28.85 0.22 -17.70
C HIS A 899 30.15 -0.41 -17.17
N THR A 900 30.47 -1.62 -17.61
CA THR A 900 31.68 -2.34 -17.19
C THR A 900 32.88 -1.97 -18.07
N GLN A 901 32.62 -1.61 -19.32
CA GLN A 901 33.62 -1.18 -20.29
C GLN A 901 34.41 0.03 -19.77
N GLU A 902 33.76 1.06 -19.23
CA GLU A 902 34.45 2.25 -18.70
C GLU A 902 35.37 1.90 -17.52
N ASN A 903 34.86 1.17 -16.53
CA ASN A 903 35.66 0.76 -15.36
C ASN A 903 36.80 -0.19 -15.73
N HIS A 904 36.58 -1.15 -16.63
CA HIS A 904 37.62 -2.09 -17.07
C HIS A 904 38.66 -1.41 -17.94
N LEU A 905 38.27 -0.46 -18.81
CA LEU A 905 39.20 0.34 -19.61
C LEU A 905 40.04 1.28 -18.72
N LEU A 906 39.43 1.91 -17.70
CA LEU A 906 40.15 2.71 -16.70
C LEU A 906 41.13 1.86 -15.87
N GLN A 907 40.70 0.68 -15.39
CA GLN A 907 41.56 -0.26 -14.65
C GLN A 907 42.72 -0.80 -15.51
N ALA A 908 42.48 -0.96 -16.82
CA ALA A 908 43.46 -1.33 -17.83
C ALA A 908 44.40 -0.18 -18.24
N GLY A 909 44.22 1.04 -17.70
CA GLY A 909 45.12 2.18 -17.91
C GLY A 909 44.77 3.08 -19.10
N MET A 910 43.56 3.00 -19.65
CA MET A 910 43.10 3.87 -20.74
C MET A 910 42.76 5.29 -20.25
N ASN A 911 43.13 6.31 -21.02
CA ASN A 911 42.87 7.71 -20.69
C ASN A 911 41.33 7.98 -20.58
N PRO A 912 40.85 8.62 -19.49
CA PRO A 912 39.43 8.96 -19.30
C PRO A 912 38.76 9.65 -20.50
N GLN A 913 39.48 10.53 -21.21
CA GLN A 913 38.94 11.24 -22.37
C GLN A 913 38.67 10.32 -23.56
N LYS A 914 39.52 9.30 -23.76
CA LYS A 914 39.38 8.32 -24.83
C LYS A 914 38.29 7.29 -24.52
N THR A 915 38.13 6.94 -23.24
CA THR A 915 36.99 6.14 -22.75
C THR A 915 35.66 6.86 -23.00
N LEU A 916 35.61 8.18 -22.81
CA LEU A 916 34.44 9.01 -23.10
C LEU A 916 34.12 9.11 -24.61
N GLU A 917 35.14 9.15 -25.48
CA GLU A 917 34.97 9.11 -26.94
C GLU A 917 34.40 7.77 -27.42
N ILE A 918 34.94 6.64 -26.93
CA ILE A 918 34.42 5.30 -27.21
C ILE A 918 32.96 5.18 -26.76
N ARG A 919 32.61 5.76 -25.60
CA ARG A 919 31.23 5.82 -25.10
C ARG A 919 30.29 6.55 -26.07
N LYS A 920 30.71 7.70 -26.59
CA LYS A 920 29.91 8.47 -27.57
C LYS A 920 29.72 7.70 -28.87
N GLU A 921 30.75 7.02 -29.33
CA GLU A 921 30.74 6.22 -30.56
C GLU A 921 29.84 4.98 -30.42
N LEU A 922 29.90 4.25 -29.30
CA LEU A 922 29.00 3.12 -29.00
C LEU A 922 27.53 3.55 -28.88
N TRP A 923 27.25 4.66 -28.21
CA TRP A 923 25.90 5.22 -28.13
C TRP A 923 25.36 5.67 -29.51
N ALA A 924 26.21 6.24 -30.36
CA ALA A 924 25.85 6.60 -31.73
C ALA A 924 25.52 5.36 -32.57
N ASN A 925 26.34 4.31 -32.45
CA ASN A 925 26.15 3.04 -33.19
C ASN A 925 24.87 2.31 -32.74
N LEU A 926 24.56 2.31 -31.44
CA LEU A 926 23.32 1.74 -30.92
C LEU A 926 22.10 2.54 -31.39
N SER A 927 22.17 3.87 -31.37
CA SER A 927 21.09 4.73 -31.87
C SER A 927 20.83 4.50 -33.36
N GLN A 928 21.89 4.37 -34.18
CA GLN A 928 21.77 4.02 -35.60
C GLN A 928 21.20 2.61 -35.82
N ALA A 929 21.60 1.63 -35.01
CA ALA A 929 21.06 0.26 -35.12
C ALA A 929 19.57 0.19 -34.74
N ALA A 930 19.09 1.06 -33.84
CA ALA A 930 17.66 1.20 -33.57
C ALA A 930 16.91 1.94 -34.69
N GLU A 931 17.49 2.98 -35.29
CA GLU A 931 16.92 3.62 -36.48
C GLU A 931 16.84 2.69 -37.69
N ALA A 932 17.79 1.74 -37.80
CA ALA A 932 17.80 0.69 -38.82
C ALA A 932 16.85 -0.49 -38.51
N GLY A 933 16.21 -0.52 -37.33
CA GLY A 933 15.32 -1.60 -36.92
C GLY A 933 16.02 -2.92 -36.54
N GLU A 934 17.35 -2.91 -36.40
CA GLU A 934 18.16 -4.07 -35.98
C GLU A 934 18.08 -4.29 -34.46
N ILE A 935 17.70 -3.25 -33.72
CA ILE A 935 17.44 -3.28 -32.29
C ILE A 935 16.05 -2.67 -32.09
N ASP A 936 15.19 -3.34 -31.31
CA ASP A 936 13.88 -2.78 -30.94
C ASP A 936 14.09 -1.42 -30.25
N GLN A 937 13.43 -0.36 -30.75
CA GLN A 937 13.50 0.99 -30.18
C GLN A 937 13.20 1.01 -28.68
N THR A 938 12.37 0.06 -28.20
CA THR A 938 12.06 -0.08 -26.77
C THR A 938 13.27 -0.53 -25.95
N ILE A 939 14.21 -1.31 -26.51
CA ILE A 939 15.45 -1.71 -25.84
C ILE A 939 16.41 -0.53 -25.73
N LEU A 940 16.43 0.38 -26.70
CA LEU A 940 17.26 1.59 -26.68
C LEU A 940 16.71 2.68 -25.73
N ASN A 941 15.38 2.72 -25.59
CA ASN A 941 14.70 3.63 -24.66
C ASN A 941 14.78 3.14 -23.20
N ARG A 942 14.78 1.81 -22.99
CA ARG A 942 14.99 1.10 -21.71
C ARG A 942 16.45 1.12 -21.24
#